data_AF-A0A6C0JFD0-F1
#
_entry.id   AF-A0A6C0JFD0-F1
#
_cell.length_a   1.000
_cell.length_b   1.000
_cell.length_c   1.000
_cell.angle_alpha   90.00
_cell.angle_beta   90.00
_cell.angle_gamma   90.00
#
_symmetry.space_group_name_H-M   'P 1'
#
loop_
_entity.id
_entity.type
_entity.pdbx_description
1 polymer ?
#
loop_
_entity_poly.entity_id
_entity_poly.type
_entity_poly.pdbx_seq_one_letter_code
_entity_poly.pdbx_strand_id
1 'polypeptide(L)'
;MNSVPNELKITINTSIPGFQSIKYKPYMTLPNDRSDDSVQFNPLVKLKPSVIKSMPSNIQVSEFFNKGLFQSLINSHGLVKAKSLVEATNNGYIDNNIKVTLDTLFPSNSVLYINNQPYAIADVQWRKGDWKIDKKIQQLPELESSNIVDPYLYRTVVKDEIISGENELQQIPKEIVYGATYTGPQNVASGIKNVSNSNALASTTFGNPATDTINIDNNANGVSPIKPQKPVKPTTTTTSRTLVSPSVSLEYEAREKEIQNQFLKIKQQQDALLQQQQLVAQQLLKQENKISKDKRNLFLQQQEQIAREREKLNLQQQVLSQELYMLKHKFESQRLQIGNRENINPKTRYPALPPSKPFGNPFDNPSLIMPPPRNPFDSPYLIMPPPNVEELEDEEINSGSSYNIVLETSEASTKTLQNFFNNNNYYFMLNIMFKNMDLQNKNKINEIFKQTTNVSAKSTTNLSQTAYKNTVENMHVIKNAGGGNCFFIALADAINYYNKTAINVDKIIYKNYGKGNVPFNQLLLRQLVGYYILHVNTMSFNDLIDILQDNANVYNNMFRLEYEEYKKNVLHKEDITPDIFFDIINNIYYGNDNFLIMKPTKMTSETLKTPFRMVKQNELEKYINSADYWANPIAVNALCEILGLNVIIIENKNDMMRIPYIYDGNKETSKYLFLFHEYNHYELITFDYIFNSKPVTKVIFKNNYLTPPFYIIFLIFASNYIKIIDANDKKNFKLLQNFMKALFEIYNKIEIKAKTKGRILTKNKENVQFINLFNRFFLQPTIQGGSLSPYEYRMNNPYQNQPQYMPRFIKKNSSTNFDTPQSNISYYITIDMYIQKGTSLSRNEVSNLKCRKRWNAIRKSYADLRGLTYVIKPDYNNLPSTKTENSKNSKSKTQKGGLRLQIKKSNNKTRRHNNYLLS
;
A
#
# COMPACT_ATOMS: atom_id res chain seq x y z
N MET A 1 -5.74 -17.29 0.36
CA MET A 1 -4.78 -18.18 -0.34
C MET A 1 -3.61 -18.35 0.62
N ASN A 2 -3.12 -19.58 0.83
CA ASN A 2 -1.99 -19.81 1.73
C ASN A 2 -0.78 -19.02 1.22
N SER A 3 -0.09 -18.31 2.11
CA SER A 3 1.13 -17.61 1.74
C SER A 3 2.20 -18.60 1.26
N VAL A 4 2.94 -18.22 0.22
CA VAL A 4 3.96 -19.06 -0.43
C VAL A 4 5.30 -18.35 -0.27
N PRO A 5 6.28 -18.93 0.44
CA PRO A 5 7.59 -18.32 0.57
C PRO A 5 8.23 -18.07 -0.80
N ASN A 6 8.72 -16.86 -1.01
CA ASN A 6 9.22 -16.40 -2.31
C ASN A 6 10.72 -16.06 -2.33
N GLU A 7 11.42 -16.35 -1.23
CA GLU A 7 12.86 -16.10 -1.07
C GLU A 7 13.57 -17.30 -0.44
N LEU A 8 14.87 -17.41 -0.72
CA LEU A 8 15.80 -18.34 -0.12
C LEU A 8 16.92 -17.55 0.59
N LYS A 9 17.05 -17.76 1.90
CA LYS A 9 18.12 -17.21 2.74
C LYS A 9 19.15 -18.32 2.98
N ILE A 10 20.41 -18.02 2.68
CA ILE A 10 21.50 -19.00 2.70
C ILE A 10 22.52 -18.58 3.77
N THR A 11 22.76 -19.47 4.74
CA THR A 11 23.90 -19.35 5.66
C THR A 11 25.04 -20.21 5.14
N ILE A 12 26.23 -19.63 5.01
CA ILE A 12 27.43 -20.31 4.53
C ILE A 12 28.35 -20.56 5.72
N ASN A 13 28.60 -21.82 6.01
CA ASN A 13 29.68 -22.22 6.92
C ASN A 13 30.98 -22.38 6.12
N THR A 14 32.06 -21.74 6.55
CA THR A 14 33.34 -21.77 5.84
C THR A 14 34.51 -22.11 6.76
N SER A 15 35.66 -22.41 6.17
CA SER A 15 36.93 -22.59 6.88
C SER A 15 37.73 -21.30 7.05
N ILE A 16 37.20 -20.13 6.68
CA ILE A 16 37.95 -18.88 6.81
C ILE A 16 37.90 -18.40 8.27
N PRO A 17 39.05 -18.17 8.93
CA PRO A 17 39.07 -17.56 10.25
C PRO A 17 38.36 -16.19 10.26
N GLY A 18 37.41 -16.01 11.17
CA GLY A 18 36.60 -14.80 11.29
C GLY A 18 35.35 -14.77 10.41
N PHE A 19 35.19 -15.72 9.48
CA PHE A 19 34.03 -15.86 8.60
C PHE A 19 33.51 -17.31 8.58
N GLN A 20 33.58 -17.99 9.72
CA GLN A 20 33.20 -19.40 9.85
C GLN A 20 31.71 -19.64 9.59
N SER A 21 30.86 -18.65 9.85
CA SER A 21 29.44 -18.65 9.49
C SER A 21 29.04 -17.25 9.05
N ILE A 22 28.56 -17.13 7.81
CA ILE A 22 28.17 -15.85 7.22
C ILE A 22 26.83 -15.97 6.49
N LYS A 23 26.03 -14.90 6.50
CA LYS A 23 24.83 -14.82 5.66
C LYS A 23 25.25 -14.46 4.24
N TYR A 24 24.81 -15.25 3.27
CA TYR A 24 25.04 -14.96 1.87
C TYR A 24 24.30 -13.69 1.44
N LYS A 25 24.96 -12.87 0.63
CA LYS A 25 24.38 -11.69 -0.02
C LYS A 25 24.76 -11.69 -1.52
N PRO A 26 23.91 -11.16 -2.42
CA PRO A 26 24.16 -11.16 -3.87
C PRO A 26 25.52 -10.58 -4.27
N TYR A 27 25.99 -9.53 -3.59
CA TYR A 27 27.29 -8.92 -3.86
C TYR A 27 28.48 -9.89 -3.68
N MET A 28 28.30 -10.99 -2.94
CA MET A 28 29.33 -11.99 -2.76
C MET A 28 29.60 -12.80 -4.04
N THR A 29 28.66 -12.91 -4.98
CA THR A 29 28.93 -13.51 -6.31
C THR A 29 28.95 -12.48 -7.43
N LEU A 30 28.26 -11.35 -7.26
CA LEU A 30 28.21 -10.23 -8.21
C LEU A 30 28.60 -8.92 -7.49
N PRO A 31 29.89 -8.58 -7.36
CA PRO A 31 30.35 -7.41 -6.59
C PRO A 31 29.74 -6.06 -6.99
N ASN A 32 29.25 -5.95 -8.24
CA ASN A 32 28.63 -4.75 -8.77
C ASN A 32 27.11 -4.68 -8.48
N ASP A 33 26.52 -5.76 -7.98
CA ASP A 33 25.11 -5.84 -7.62
C ASP A 33 24.92 -5.40 -6.18
N ARG A 34 24.30 -4.24 -5.99
CA ARG A 34 23.95 -3.66 -4.67
C ARG A 34 22.50 -3.97 -4.29
N SER A 35 21.85 -4.96 -4.91
CA SER A 35 20.53 -5.41 -4.46
C SER A 35 20.66 -6.04 -3.08
N ASP A 36 19.93 -5.50 -2.11
CA ASP A 36 20.24 -5.79 -0.71
C ASP A 36 19.71 -7.14 -0.20
N ASP A 37 18.63 -7.74 -0.71
CA ASP A 37 17.85 -8.56 0.24
C ASP A 37 17.56 -10.05 0.03
N SER A 38 17.74 -10.68 -1.13
CA SER A 38 17.49 -12.14 -1.16
C SER A 38 17.76 -12.83 -2.48
N VAL A 39 17.98 -14.15 -2.40
CA VAL A 39 17.82 -15.04 -3.53
C VAL A 39 16.33 -15.28 -3.77
N GLN A 40 15.83 -14.91 -4.94
CA GLN A 40 14.46 -15.18 -5.38
C GLN A 40 14.22 -16.69 -5.45
N PHE A 41 13.05 -17.14 -4.99
CA PHE A 41 12.73 -18.56 -4.92
C PHE A 41 11.26 -18.81 -5.27
N ASN A 42 10.98 -19.91 -5.96
CA ASN A 42 9.61 -20.34 -6.24
C ASN A 42 9.47 -21.84 -5.92
N PRO A 43 8.70 -22.22 -4.90
CA PRO A 43 8.54 -23.61 -4.52
C PRO A 43 7.59 -24.39 -5.45
N LEU A 44 6.69 -23.70 -6.16
CA LEU A 44 5.59 -24.34 -6.89
C LEU A 44 5.95 -24.73 -8.32
N VAL A 45 7.06 -24.23 -8.86
CA VAL A 45 7.53 -24.54 -10.22
C VAL A 45 8.88 -25.23 -10.14
N LYS A 46 8.95 -26.49 -10.61
CA LYS A 46 10.19 -27.26 -10.59
C LYS A 46 11.19 -26.69 -11.60
N LEU A 47 12.32 -26.19 -11.10
CA LEU A 47 13.43 -25.68 -11.91
C LEU A 47 14.13 -26.83 -12.64
N LYS A 48 14.41 -26.62 -13.92
CA LYS A 48 15.14 -27.56 -14.80
C LYS A 48 16.55 -27.00 -15.08
N PRO A 49 17.64 -27.70 -14.71
CA PRO A 49 19.00 -27.24 -14.99
C PRO A 49 19.25 -26.87 -16.47
N SER A 50 18.62 -27.59 -17.39
CA SER A 50 18.76 -27.36 -18.83
C SER A 50 18.28 -25.97 -19.28
N VAL A 51 17.21 -25.45 -18.68
CA VAL A 51 16.67 -24.12 -19.01
C VAL A 51 17.64 -23.05 -18.52
N ILE A 52 18.17 -23.16 -17.31
CA ILE A 52 19.16 -22.20 -16.78
C ILE A 52 20.45 -22.24 -17.60
N LYS A 53 20.93 -23.44 -17.95
CA LYS A 53 22.12 -23.61 -18.81
C LYS A 53 21.94 -23.06 -20.22
N SER A 54 20.70 -22.96 -20.72
CA SER A 54 20.40 -22.36 -22.02
C SER A 54 20.48 -20.83 -22.03
N MET A 55 20.51 -20.20 -20.85
CA MET A 55 20.65 -18.76 -20.71
C MET A 55 22.10 -18.31 -20.88
N PRO A 56 22.35 -17.08 -21.36
CA PRO A 56 23.69 -16.49 -21.42
C PRO A 56 24.38 -16.51 -20.03
N SER A 57 25.63 -16.97 -19.98
CA SER A 57 26.36 -17.18 -18.71
C SER A 57 26.48 -15.93 -17.84
N ASN A 58 26.49 -14.73 -18.46
CA ASN A 58 26.60 -13.46 -17.76
C ASN A 58 25.34 -13.05 -17.00
N ILE A 59 24.18 -13.67 -17.26
CA ILE A 59 22.91 -13.35 -16.58
C ILE A 59 22.40 -14.48 -15.68
N GLN A 60 22.89 -15.71 -15.83
CA GLN A 60 22.42 -16.89 -15.09
C GLN A 60 22.31 -16.68 -13.57
N VAL A 61 23.30 -16.00 -12.97
CA VAL A 61 23.30 -15.68 -11.53
C VAL A 61 22.32 -14.56 -11.22
N SER A 62 22.27 -13.51 -12.05
CA SER A 62 21.41 -12.33 -11.84
C SER A 62 19.90 -12.62 -11.93
N GLU A 63 19.53 -13.69 -12.67
CA GLU A 63 18.14 -14.18 -12.72
C GLU A 63 17.60 -14.53 -11.33
N PHE A 64 18.45 -14.94 -10.40
CA PHE A 64 18.04 -15.27 -9.03
C PHE A 64 18.02 -14.06 -8.07
N PHE A 65 18.43 -12.86 -8.49
CA PHE A 65 18.43 -11.67 -7.64
C PHE A 65 17.45 -10.61 -8.11
N ASN A 66 17.20 -10.55 -9.43
CA ASN A 66 16.24 -9.63 -10.00
C ASN A 66 14.86 -10.29 -10.12
N LYS A 67 13.85 -9.75 -9.42
CA LYS A 67 12.48 -10.28 -9.41
C LYS A 67 11.88 -10.45 -10.82
N GLY A 68 12.11 -9.49 -11.72
CA GLY A 68 11.57 -9.52 -13.09
C GLY A 68 12.25 -10.57 -13.97
N LEU A 69 13.57 -10.72 -13.84
CA LEU A 69 14.32 -11.79 -14.49
C LEU A 69 13.87 -13.15 -13.94
N PHE A 70 13.85 -13.32 -12.62
CA PHE A 70 13.38 -14.55 -11.98
C PHE A 70 11.99 -14.98 -12.45
N GLN A 71 11.04 -14.03 -12.56
CA GLN A 71 9.72 -14.34 -13.06
C GLN A 71 9.74 -14.82 -14.53
N SER A 72 10.63 -14.27 -15.34
CA SER A 72 10.88 -14.72 -16.71
C SER A 72 11.47 -16.14 -16.73
N LEU A 73 12.46 -16.43 -15.88
CA LEU A 73 13.00 -17.77 -15.66
C LEU A 73 11.91 -18.78 -15.29
N ILE A 74 11.05 -18.44 -14.32
CA ILE A 74 9.92 -19.30 -13.92
C ILE A 74 8.98 -19.59 -15.09
N ASN A 75 8.67 -18.58 -15.91
CA ASN A 75 7.83 -18.77 -17.09
C ASN A 75 8.48 -19.68 -18.14
N SER A 76 9.81 -19.69 -18.26
CA SER A 76 10.56 -20.57 -19.16
C SER A 76 10.58 -22.05 -18.74
N HIS A 77 10.25 -22.39 -17.49
CA HIS A 77 10.18 -23.78 -17.02
C HIS A 77 8.89 -24.51 -17.40
N GLY A 78 7.89 -23.78 -17.93
CA GLY A 78 6.61 -24.30 -18.43
C GLY A 78 5.42 -23.94 -17.54
N LEU A 79 4.22 -24.35 -17.97
CA LEU A 79 2.95 -24.01 -17.30
C LEU A 79 2.57 -24.96 -16.15
N VAL A 80 3.30 -26.07 -15.97
CA VAL A 80 3.00 -27.07 -14.93
C VAL A 80 3.50 -26.56 -13.58
N LYS A 81 2.55 -26.27 -12.68
CA LYS A 81 2.81 -25.83 -11.31
C LYS A 81 2.18 -26.82 -10.33
N ALA A 82 2.82 -27.06 -9.19
CA ALA A 82 2.18 -27.74 -8.07
C ALA A 82 0.99 -26.89 -7.57
N LYS A 83 -0.10 -27.54 -7.15
CA LYS A 83 -1.32 -26.86 -6.69
C LYS A 83 -1.15 -26.28 -5.28
N SER A 84 -0.21 -26.83 -4.49
CA SER A 84 0.05 -26.41 -3.11
C SER A 84 1.52 -26.61 -2.72
N LEU A 85 1.92 -26.01 -1.60
CA LEU A 85 3.22 -26.26 -0.99
C LEU A 85 3.39 -27.73 -0.58
N VAL A 86 2.35 -28.37 -0.05
CA VAL A 86 2.40 -29.80 0.35
C VAL A 86 2.71 -30.68 -0.87
N GLU A 87 2.03 -30.43 -1.99
CA GLU A 87 2.28 -31.17 -3.23
C GLU A 87 3.70 -30.90 -3.76
N ALA A 88 4.15 -29.64 -3.74
CA ALA A 88 5.50 -29.28 -4.14
C ALA A 88 6.58 -29.98 -3.28
N THR A 89 6.37 -30.03 -1.97
CA THR A 89 7.24 -30.73 -1.02
C THR A 89 7.27 -32.24 -1.29
N ASN A 90 6.10 -32.88 -1.40
CA ASN A 90 6.00 -34.32 -1.66
C ASN A 90 6.59 -34.72 -3.02
N ASN A 91 6.46 -33.86 -4.03
CA ASN A 91 7.05 -34.07 -5.36
C ASN A 91 8.55 -33.70 -5.43
N GLY A 92 9.14 -33.26 -4.32
CA GLY A 92 10.55 -32.91 -4.21
C GLY A 92 10.96 -31.64 -4.97
N TYR A 93 10.02 -30.72 -5.22
CA TYR A 93 10.29 -29.46 -5.93
C TYR A 93 11.21 -28.56 -5.12
N ILE A 94 10.98 -28.46 -3.81
CA ILE A 94 11.76 -27.61 -2.91
C ILE A 94 13.24 -28.01 -2.95
N ASP A 95 13.52 -29.29 -2.73
CA ASP A 95 14.88 -29.81 -2.73
C ASP A 95 15.58 -29.67 -4.08
N ASN A 96 14.85 -29.98 -5.17
CA ASN A 96 15.34 -29.81 -6.52
C ASN A 96 15.72 -28.35 -6.79
N ASN A 97 14.83 -27.41 -6.43
CA ASN A 97 15.01 -26.01 -6.70
C ASN A 97 16.17 -25.43 -5.88
N ILE A 98 16.30 -25.79 -4.59
CA ILE A 98 17.45 -25.43 -3.77
C ILE A 98 18.75 -25.93 -4.43
N LYS A 99 18.80 -27.21 -4.84
CA LYS A 99 20.00 -27.77 -5.49
C LYS A 99 20.37 -27.02 -6.76
N VAL A 100 19.39 -26.73 -7.62
CA VAL A 100 19.59 -26.01 -8.87
C VAL A 100 20.07 -24.58 -8.63
N THR A 101 19.49 -23.89 -7.64
CA THR A 101 19.92 -22.55 -7.23
C THR A 101 21.37 -22.58 -6.72
N LEU A 102 21.71 -23.50 -5.82
CA LEU A 102 23.07 -23.62 -5.29
C LEU A 102 24.11 -23.94 -6.38
N ASP A 103 23.80 -24.84 -7.30
CA ASP A 103 24.68 -25.18 -8.42
C ASP A 103 24.90 -24.02 -9.38
N THR A 104 23.94 -23.09 -9.46
CA THR A 104 24.02 -21.89 -10.31
C THR A 104 24.77 -20.76 -9.62
N LEU A 105 24.51 -20.55 -8.31
CA LEU A 105 25.13 -19.48 -7.54
C LEU A 105 26.59 -19.80 -7.17
N PHE A 106 26.91 -21.06 -6.90
CA PHE A 106 28.19 -21.49 -6.35
C PHE A 106 28.87 -22.62 -7.16
N PRO A 107 29.07 -22.46 -8.49
CA PRO A 107 29.77 -23.46 -9.27
C PRO A 107 31.22 -23.63 -8.76
N SER A 108 31.73 -24.86 -8.79
CA SER A 108 33.13 -25.12 -8.41
C SER A 108 34.09 -24.33 -9.30
N ASN A 109 35.17 -23.84 -8.71
CA ASN A 109 36.18 -22.97 -9.31
C ASN A 109 35.64 -21.59 -9.77
N SER A 110 34.49 -21.14 -9.26
CA SER A 110 34.05 -19.74 -9.37
C SER A 110 34.53 -18.90 -8.19
N VAL A 111 34.35 -17.58 -8.27
CA VAL A 111 34.81 -16.63 -7.25
C VAL A 111 33.64 -16.21 -6.36
N LEU A 112 33.85 -16.30 -5.05
CA LEU A 112 33.01 -15.71 -4.01
C LEU A 112 33.80 -14.59 -3.33
N TYR A 113 33.17 -13.46 -3.08
CA TYR A 113 33.76 -12.30 -2.41
C TYR A 113 33.28 -12.25 -0.96
N ILE A 114 34.22 -12.26 -0.02
CA ILE A 114 33.96 -12.11 1.41
C ILE A 114 34.80 -10.95 1.89
N ASN A 115 34.17 -9.92 2.46
CA ASN A 115 34.82 -8.67 2.85
C ASN A 115 35.68 -8.06 1.72
N ASN A 116 35.11 -7.99 0.51
CA ASN A 116 35.77 -7.52 -0.72
C ASN A 116 37.01 -8.31 -1.16
N GLN A 117 37.31 -9.45 -0.54
CA GLN A 117 38.41 -10.33 -0.93
C GLN A 117 37.89 -11.52 -1.75
N PRO A 118 38.54 -11.87 -2.86
CA PRO A 118 38.12 -13.00 -3.69
C PRO A 118 38.57 -14.33 -3.10
N TYR A 119 37.66 -15.31 -3.13
CA TYR A 119 37.90 -16.69 -2.76
C TYR A 119 37.37 -17.63 -3.84
N ALA A 120 38.19 -18.57 -4.28
CA ALA A 120 37.80 -19.59 -5.23
C ALA A 120 37.00 -20.70 -4.52
N ILE A 121 35.82 -21.02 -5.05
CA ILE A 121 34.92 -22.03 -4.50
C ILE A 121 35.46 -23.42 -4.83
N ALA A 122 35.83 -24.15 -3.78
CA ALA A 122 36.42 -25.47 -3.86
C ALA A 122 35.35 -26.56 -3.80
N ASP A 123 34.42 -26.43 -2.86
CA ASP A 123 33.28 -27.34 -2.68
C ASP A 123 32.08 -26.66 -2.03
N VAL A 124 30.89 -27.15 -2.34
CA VAL A 124 29.64 -26.73 -1.73
C VAL A 124 28.86 -27.98 -1.34
N GLN A 125 28.51 -28.09 -0.06
CA GLN A 125 27.77 -29.23 0.47
C GLN A 125 26.47 -28.75 1.12
N TRP A 126 25.36 -29.33 0.66
CA TRP A 126 24.03 -29.14 1.24
C TRP A 126 23.33 -30.50 1.30
N ARG A 127 22.61 -30.77 2.38
CA ARG A 127 21.91 -32.04 2.58
C ARG A 127 20.47 -31.88 2.09
N LYS A 128 20.02 -32.80 1.24
CA LYS A 128 18.63 -32.81 0.75
C LYS A 128 17.66 -32.89 1.94
N GLY A 129 16.65 -32.03 1.97
CA GLY A 129 15.71 -31.91 3.08
C GLY A 129 16.21 -31.07 4.27
N ASP A 130 17.40 -30.49 4.20
CA ASP A 130 17.93 -29.62 5.26
C ASP A 130 17.57 -28.15 4.97
N TRP A 131 16.29 -27.85 5.17
CA TRP A 131 15.71 -26.52 5.01
C TRP A 131 14.59 -26.31 6.02
N LYS A 132 14.30 -25.05 6.36
CA LYS A 132 13.10 -24.66 7.12
C LYS A 132 12.41 -23.46 6.48
N ILE A 133 11.13 -23.28 6.78
CA ILE A 133 10.38 -22.06 6.50
C ILE A 133 10.31 -21.26 7.79
N ASP A 134 10.62 -19.97 7.71
CA ASP A 134 10.57 -19.06 8.87
C ASP A 134 10.24 -17.64 8.40
N LYS A 135 10.00 -16.74 9.36
CA LYS A 135 9.78 -15.30 9.09
C LYS A 135 11.01 -14.66 8.49
N LYS A 136 10.84 -13.67 7.61
CA LYS A 136 11.96 -12.87 7.05
C LYS A 136 12.72 -12.10 8.13
N ILE A 137 11.97 -11.49 9.05
CA ILE A 137 12.52 -10.86 10.25
C ILE A 137 12.36 -11.84 11.41
N GLN A 138 13.49 -12.38 11.88
CA GLN A 138 13.51 -13.36 12.97
C GLN A 138 13.48 -12.67 14.35
N GLN A 139 14.12 -11.52 14.47
CA GLN A 139 14.21 -10.71 15.69
C GLN A 139 14.31 -9.24 15.28
N LEU A 140 13.85 -8.33 16.15
CA LEU A 140 14.09 -6.89 15.99
C LEU A 140 15.61 -6.68 15.93
N PRO A 141 16.16 -6.06 14.86
CA PRO A 141 17.59 -5.76 14.83
C PRO A 141 17.93 -4.82 15.99
N GLU A 142 19.06 -5.07 16.67
CA GLU A 142 19.63 -4.11 17.62
C GLU A 142 19.87 -2.80 16.87
N LEU A 143 19.16 -1.75 17.27
CA LEU A 143 19.13 -0.49 16.54
C LEU A 143 20.46 0.23 16.74
N GLU A 144 21.24 0.43 15.67
CA GLU A 144 22.22 1.53 15.65
C GLU A 144 21.44 2.84 15.58
N SER A 145 21.20 3.42 16.76
CA SER A 145 20.41 4.64 16.99
C SER A 145 20.82 5.83 16.13
N SER A 146 22.06 5.85 15.60
CA SER A 146 22.59 6.93 14.77
C SER A 146 22.01 7.03 13.36
N ASN A 147 21.35 5.98 12.84
CA ASN A 147 20.88 5.92 11.45
C ASN A 147 19.35 5.95 11.31
N ILE A 148 18.60 6.05 12.40
CA ILE A 148 17.15 5.96 12.39
C ILE A 148 16.54 7.33 12.70
N VAL A 149 15.94 7.91 11.66
CA VAL A 149 15.30 9.24 11.72
C VAL A 149 14.03 9.22 12.59
N ASP A 150 13.33 8.08 12.63
CA ASP A 150 12.16 7.86 13.50
C ASP A 150 12.17 6.42 14.08
N PRO A 151 12.67 6.25 15.32
CA PRO A 151 12.73 4.95 15.99
C PRO A 151 11.35 4.31 16.21
N TYR A 152 10.29 5.11 16.33
CA TYR A 152 8.94 4.62 16.58
C TYR A 152 8.34 4.02 15.31
N LEU A 153 8.38 4.75 14.20
CA LEU A 153 7.88 4.25 12.91
C LEU A 153 8.63 3.00 12.46
N TYR A 154 9.96 2.96 12.63
CA TYR A 154 10.76 1.78 12.33
C TYR A 154 10.32 0.57 13.17
N ARG A 155 10.14 0.78 14.49
CA ARG A 155 9.70 -0.29 15.40
C ARG A 155 8.30 -0.79 15.05
N THR A 156 7.38 0.09 14.64
CA THR A 156 6.01 -0.28 14.24
C THR A 156 6.01 -1.07 12.94
N VAL A 157 6.69 -0.60 11.90
CA VAL A 157 6.77 -1.31 10.60
C VAL A 157 7.42 -2.69 10.76
N VAL A 158 8.52 -2.78 11.51
CA VAL A 158 9.18 -4.06 11.78
C VAL A 158 8.30 -4.99 12.62
N LYS A 159 7.55 -4.46 13.61
CA LYS A 159 6.57 -5.26 14.38
C LYS A 159 5.48 -5.82 13.46
N ASP A 160 4.92 -5.00 12.57
CA ASP A 160 3.86 -5.42 11.64
C ASP A 160 4.35 -6.50 10.66
N GLU A 161 5.58 -6.38 10.14
CA GLU A 161 6.19 -7.42 9.29
C GLU A 161 6.43 -8.73 10.05
N ILE A 162 6.87 -8.66 11.31
CA ILE A 162 7.04 -9.85 12.17
C ILE A 162 5.67 -10.52 12.42
N ILE A 163 4.64 -9.74 12.75
CA ILE A 163 3.28 -10.25 13.01
C ILE A 163 2.69 -10.88 11.75
N SER A 164 2.83 -10.20 10.61
CA SER A 164 2.36 -10.70 9.33
C SER A 164 3.08 -12.00 8.93
N GLY A 165 4.41 -12.05 9.09
CA GLY A 165 5.19 -13.27 8.88
C GLY A 165 4.78 -14.42 9.80
N GLU A 166 4.48 -14.15 11.07
CA GLU A 166 3.99 -15.17 12.02
C GLU A 166 2.64 -15.74 11.59
N ASN A 167 1.71 -14.87 11.19
CA ASN A 167 0.40 -15.27 10.69
C ASN A 167 0.51 -16.12 9.41
N GLU A 168 1.41 -15.75 8.49
CA GLU A 168 1.69 -16.53 7.28
C GLU A 168 2.29 -17.90 7.63
N LEU A 169 3.22 -17.97 8.58
CA LEU A 169 3.86 -19.22 9.01
C LEU A 169 2.85 -20.17 9.66
N GLN A 170 1.92 -19.67 10.48
CA GLN A 170 0.87 -20.46 11.13
C GLN A 170 -0.14 -21.07 10.15
N GLN A 171 -0.26 -20.52 8.93
CA GLN A 171 -1.11 -21.07 7.87
C GLN A 171 -0.46 -22.24 7.13
N ILE A 172 0.83 -22.51 7.35
CA ILE A 172 1.54 -23.63 6.75
C ILE A 172 1.37 -24.88 7.64
N PRO A 173 0.95 -26.03 7.07
CA PRO A 173 0.90 -27.28 7.82
C PRO A 173 2.25 -27.59 8.46
N LYS A 174 2.23 -27.95 9.76
CA LYS A 174 3.45 -28.12 10.56
C LYS A 174 4.40 -29.16 9.98
N GLU A 175 3.88 -30.14 9.24
CA GLU A 175 4.64 -31.23 8.64
C GLU A 175 5.53 -30.76 7.47
N ILE A 176 5.27 -29.58 6.91
CA ILE A 176 6.02 -29.02 5.77
C ILE A 176 6.74 -27.71 6.09
N VAL A 177 6.74 -27.28 7.35
CA VAL A 177 7.54 -26.14 7.82
C VAL A 177 9.04 -26.50 7.83
N TYR A 178 9.36 -27.77 8.04
CA TYR A 178 10.73 -28.29 8.06
C TYR A 178 10.89 -29.35 6.98
N GLY A 179 12.06 -29.37 6.34
CA GLY A 179 12.43 -30.47 5.46
C GLY A 179 12.77 -31.73 6.25
N ALA A 180 12.68 -32.88 5.59
CA ALA A 180 12.78 -34.20 6.22
C ALA A 180 14.12 -34.49 6.94
N THR A 181 15.18 -33.73 6.65
CA THR A 181 16.49 -33.90 7.29
C THR A 181 16.95 -32.66 8.04
N TYR A 182 16.06 -31.71 8.32
CA TYR A 182 16.40 -30.52 9.10
C TYR A 182 16.68 -30.90 10.55
N THR A 183 17.91 -30.62 11.01
CA THR A 183 18.39 -30.96 12.37
C THR A 183 18.58 -29.74 13.27
N GLY A 184 18.21 -28.55 12.80
CA GLY A 184 18.29 -27.34 13.61
C GLY A 184 17.18 -27.26 14.66
N PRO A 185 17.20 -26.24 15.54
CA PRO A 185 16.13 -25.98 16.48
C PRO A 185 14.79 -25.85 15.74
N GLN A 186 13.79 -26.60 16.20
CA GLN A 186 12.41 -26.48 15.74
C GLN A 186 11.67 -25.56 16.69
N ASN A 187 11.03 -24.53 16.14
CA ASN A 187 10.11 -23.67 16.88
C ASN A 187 8.88 -24.50 17.23
N VAL A 188 8.90 -25.18 18.38
CA VAL A 188 7.72 -25.83 18.93
C VAL A 188 6.83 -24.70 19.42
N ALA A 189 5.86 -24.28 18.59
CA ALA A 189 4.82 -23.36 19.02
C ALA A 189 4.27 -23.90 20.35
N SER A 190 4.47 -23.15 21.43
CA SER A 190 4.02 -23.51 22.77
C SER A 190 2.50 -23.56 22.73
N GLY A 191 1.97 -24.75 22.44
CA GLY A 191 0.54 -25.01 22.45
C GLY A 191 0.05 -24.74 23.85
N ILE A 192 -0.88 -23.80 23.96
CA ILE A 192 -1.79 -23.68 25.09
C ILE A 192 -2.35 -25.09 25.34
N LYS A 193 -1.89 -25.74 26.42
CA LYS A 193 -2.52 -26.95 26.93
C LYS A 193 -3.87 -26.53 27.46
N ASN A 194 -4.93 -26.74 26.67
CA ASN A 194 -6.26 -26.90 27.23
C ASN A 194 -6.22 -28.18 28.08
N VAL A 195 -6.10 -27.99 29.38
CA VAL A 195 -6.30 -29.01 30.40
C VAL A 195 -7.79 -29.33 30.41
N SER A 196 -8.17 -30.37 29.66
CA SER A 196 -9.40 -31.09 29.95
C SER A 196 -9.10 -32.04 31.11
N ASN A 197 -9.71 -31.77 32.26
CA ASN A 197 -9.71 -32.65 33.43
C ASN A 197 -10.30 -34.02 33.07
N SER A 198 -9.49 -35.07 33.21
CA SER A 198 -9.96 -36.42 33.57
C SER A 198 -8.85 -37.17 34.30
N ASN A 199 -8.85 -37.05 35.64
CA ASN A 199 -8.39 -38.11 36.55
C ASN A 199 -9.56 -39.12 36.65
N ALA A 200 -9.42 -40.43 36.79
CA ALA A 200 -8.34 -41.42 36.87
C ALA A 200 -9.06 -42.78 36.61
N LEU A 201 -8.44 -43.87 36.18
CA LEU A 201 -7.59 -44.75 37.01
C LEU A 201 -6.95 -45.81 36.09
N ALA A 202 -5.70 -46.14 36.36
CA ALA A 202 -4.93 -47.17 35.69
C ALA A 202 -5.23 -48.57 36.25
N SER A 203 -5.18 -49.59 35.40
CA SER A 203 -4.58 -50.87 35.78
C SER A 203 -3.96 -51.55 34.56
N THR A 204 -2.70 -51.91 34.74
CA THR A 204 -1.74 -52.60 33.87
C THR A 204 -2.09 -54.07 33.63
N THR A 205 -1.91 -54.60 32.41
CA THR A 205 -1.05 -55.80 32.18
C THR A 205 -0.86 -56.16 30.70
N PHE A 206 0.42 -56.43 30.38
CA PHE A 206 1.06 -57.27 29.36
C PHE A 206 0.23 -58.07 28.33
N GLY A 207 0.76 -58.11 27.09
CA GLY A 207 0.56 -59.24 26.17
C GLY A 207 0.58 -58.88 24.69
N ASN A 208 1.73 -59.01 24.05
CA ASN A 208 1.90 -59.04 22.59
C ASN A 208 1.81 -60.52 22.11
N PRO A 209 1.94 -60.85 20.82
CA PRO A 209 0.90 -60.91 19.79
C PRO A 209 0.75 -62.34 19.17
N ALA A 210 -0.34 -62.63 18.47
CA ALA A 210 -0.41 -63.74 17.50
C ALA A 210 -1.67 -63.56 16.60
N THR A 211 -1.49 -63.37 15.29
CA THR A 211 -1.73 -64.38 14.22
C THR A 211 -3.19 -64.82 14.11
N ASP A 212 -3.90 -64.35 13.08
CA ASP A 212 -4.23 -65.15 11.89
C ASP A 212 -5.41 -64.58 11.10
N THR A 213 -5.05 -64.23 9.86
CA THR A 213 -5.72 -64.56 8.60
C THR A 213 -7.10 -65.24 8.56
N ILE A 214 -7.96 -64.64 7.72
CA ILE A 214 -8.69 -65.24 6.58
C ILE A 214 -10.18 -65.63 6.72
N ASN A 215 -10.92 -65.18 5.68
CA ASN A 215 -12.19 -65.59 5.08
C ASN A 215 -13.52 -65.15 5.73
N ILE A 216 -14.32 -64.33 5.05
CA ILE A 216 -15.19 -64.63 3.89
C ILE A 216 -16.22 -65.71 4.27
N ASP A 217 -17.47 -65.33 4.51
CA ASP A 217 -18.51 -65.55 3.50
C ASP A 217 -19.86 -64.90 3.80
N ASN A 218 -20.65 -64.87 2.73
CA ASN A 218 -21.89 -64.16 2.48
C ASN A 218 -23.16 -64.74 3.16
N ASN A 219 -24.20 -63.91 3.06
CA ASN A 219 -25.60 -64.26 2.74
C ASN A 219 -26.66 -64.35 3.86
N ALA A 220 -27.58 -63.38 3.75
CA ALA A 220 -29.01 -63.54 3.46
C ALA A 220 -30.01 -63.93 4.56
N ASN A 221 -31.11 -63.16 4.51
CA ASN A 221 -32.50 -63.45 4.89
C ASN A 221 -32.95 -63.23 6.33
N GLY A 222 -33.66 -62.10 6.51
CA GLY A 222 -35.11 -62.09 6.74
C GLY A 222 -35.64 -62.48 8.13
N VAL A 223 -36.41 -61.56 8.75
CA VAL A 223 -37.75 -61.76 9.35
C VAL A 223 -38.12 -60.52 10.20
N SER A 224 -39.34 -60.00 9.98
CA SER A 224 -39.99 -58.88 10.68
C SER A 224 -40.56 -59.30 12.07
N PRO A 225 -41.47 -58.52 12.71
CA PRO A 225 -41.24 -57.30 13.49
C PRO A 225 -41.78 -57.41 14.94
N ILE A 226 -41.29 -56.58 15.86
CA ILE A 226 -41.90 -56.43 17.20
C ILE A 226 -42.20 -54.95 17.48
N LYS A 227 -43.49 -54.65 17.67
CA LYS A 227 -44.09 -53.47 18.31
C LYS A 227 -43.58 -53.35 19.76
N PRO A 228 -43.46 -52.14 20.37
CA PRO A 228 -44.63 -51.63 21.10
C PRO A 228 -44.78 -50.09 21.27
N GLN A 229 -46.07 -49.72 21.42
CA GLN A 229 -46.68 -48.77 22.36
C GLN A 229 -46.48 -47.24 22.28
N LYS A 230 -47.65 -46.56 22.27
CA LYS A 230 -47.93 -45.14 22.56
C LYS A 230 -47.75 -44.84 24.06
N PRO A 231 -47.51 -43.56 24.44
CA PRO A 231 -48.61 -42.72 24.98
C PRO A 231 -48.53 -41.23 24.54
N VAL A 232 -49.65 -40.61 24.12
CA VAL A 232 -50.51 -39.62 24.83
C VAL A 232 -50.11 -38.14 24.58
N LYS A 233 -51.12 -37.37 24.12
CA LYS A 233 -51.12 -35.94 23.72
C LYS A 233 -50.91 -34.99 24.90
N PRO A 234 -50.53 -33.73 24.59
CA PRO A 234 -51.37 -32.62 25.03
C PRO A 234 -51.78 -31.67 23.88
N THR A 235 -52.96 -31.11 24.07
CA THR A 235 -53.70 -30.22 23.18
C THR A 235 -53.28 -28.77 23.42
N THR A 236 -52.89 -28.04 22.38
CA THR A 236 -52.80 -26.56 22.43
C THR A 236 -53.49 -25.96 21.21
N THR A 237 -54.37 -25.02 21.51
CA THR A 237 -55.22 -24.21 20.62
C THR A 237 -54.39 -23.27 19.77
N THR A 238 -54.39 -23.46 18.45
CA THR A 238 -53.68 -22.60 17.49
C THR A 238 -54.60 -21.47 17.03
N THR A 239 -54.24 -20.24 17.37
CA THR A 239 -54.81 -19.01 16.78
C THR A 239 -54.29 -18.87 15.34
N SER A 240 -55.19 -18.77 14.37
CA SER A 240 -54.91 -18.61 12.95
C SER A 240 -54.22 -17.27 12.67
N ARG A 241 -52.92 -17.35 12.34
CA ARG A 241 -52.09 -16.24 11.85
C ARG A 241 -52.23 -16.19 10.33
N THR A 242 -52.76 -15.09 9.79
CA THR A 242 -52.91 -14.88 8.34
C THR A 242 -51.53 -14.84 7.69
N LEU A 243 -51.17 -15.90 6.98
CA LEU A 243 -49.90 -16.02 6.25
C LEU A 243 -49.89 -15.04 5.07
N VAL A 244 -48.78 -14.31 4.94
CA VAL A 244 -48.44 -13.50 3.75
C VAL A 244 -48.56 -14.37 2.50
N SER A 245 -49.20 -13.87 1.44
CA SER A 245 -49.47 -14.67 0.23
C SER A 245 -48.15 -15.12 -0.42
N PRO A 246 -47.95 -16.44 -0.66
CA PRO A 246 -46.73 -16.99 -1.28
C PRO A 246 -46.41 -16.44 -2.69
N SER A 247 -47.35 -15.73 -3.32
CA SER A 247 -47.27 -15.28 -4.71
C SER A 247 -46.15 -14.28 -5.00
N VAL A 248 -45.85 -13.35 -4.10
CA VAL A 248 -44.87 -12.26 -4.37
C VAL A 248 -43.42 -12.76 -4.32
N SER A 249 -43.11 -13.73 -3.45
CA SER A 249 -41.77 -14.35 -3.37
C SER A 249 -41.48 -15.19 -4.63
N LEU A 250 -42.47 -15.94 -5.11
CA LEU A 250 -42.32 -16.81 -6.28
C LEU A 250 -42.10 -16.00 -7.57
N GLU A 251 -42.73 -14.84 -7.72
CA GLU A 251 -42.54 -13.96 -8.89
C GLU A 251 -41.15 -13.33 -8.92
N TYR A 252 -40.64 -12.88 -7.75
CA TYR A 252 -39.27 -12.37 -7.62
C TYR A 252 -38.23 -13.44 -7.98
N GLU A 253 -38.36 -14.64 -7.41
CA GLU A 253 -37.45 -15.76 -7.68
C GLU A 253 -37.46 -16.17 -9.16
N ALA A 254 -38.64 -16.18 -9.79
CA ALA A 254 -38.77 -16.47 -11.21
C ALA A 254 -38.05 -15.42 -12.08
N ARG A 255 -38.20 -14.12 -11.77
CA ARG A 255 -37.55 -13.04 -12.53
C ARG A 255 -36.04 -12.99 -12.28
N GLU A 256 -35.57 -13.21 -11.05
CA GLU A 256 -34.14 -13.31 -10.76
C GLU A 256 -33.50 -14.46 -11.54
N LYS A 257 -34.16 -15.63 -11.58
CA LYS A 257 -33.68 -16.80 -12.35
C LYS A 257 -33.65 -16.52 -13.86
N GLU A 258 -34.62 -15.78 -14.38
CA GLU A 258 -34.63 -15.34 -15.78
C GLU A 258 -33.43 -14.44 -16.10
N ILE A 259 -33.16 -13.42 -15.27
CA ILE A 259 -32.02 -12.50 -15.43
C ILE A 259 -30.69 -13.28 -15.35
N GLN A 260 -30.55 -14.22 -14.42
CA GLN A 260 -29.37 -15.08 -14.31
C GLN A 260 -29.14 -15.93 -15.57
N ASN A 261 -30.21 -16.47 -16.17
CA ASN A 261 -30.12 -17.21 -17.44
C ASN A 261 -29.69 -16.30 -18.61
N GLN A 262 -30.13 -15.04 -18.63
CA GLN A 262 -29.69 -14.07 -19.64
C GLN A 262 -28.21 -13.69 -19.48
N PHE A 263 -27.71 -13.51 -18.25
CA PHE A 263 -26.28 -13.33 -17.99
C PHE A 263 -25.44 -14.50 -18.50
N LEU A 264 -25.92 -15.74 -18.32
CA LEU A 264 -25.22 -16.92 -18.80
C LEU A 264 -25.12 -16.93 -20.34
N LYS A 265 -26.20 -16.57 -21.05
CA LYS A 265 -26.19 -16.43 -22.52
C LYS A 265 -25.20 -15.37 -22.99
N ILE A 266 -25.18 -14.19 -22.37
CA ILE A 266 -24.23 -13.11 -22.73
C ILE A 266 -22.78 -13.57 -22.53
N LYS A 267 -22.50 -14.26 -21.42
CA LYS A 267 -21.17 -14.80 -21.14
C LYS A 267 -20.72 -15.81 -22.20
N GLN A 268 -21.61 -16.71 -22.62
CA GLN A 268 -21.32 -17.66 -23.69
C GLN A 268 -21.02 -16.96 -25.03
N GLN A 269 -21.74 -15.88 -25.35
CA GLN A 269 -21.49 -15.08 -26.56
C GLN A 269 -20.17 -14.31 -26.48
N GLN A 270 -19.82 -13.75 -25.32
CA GLN A 270 -18.52 -13.10 -25.10
C GLN A 270 -17.35 -14.10 -25.25
N ASP A 271 -17.50 -15.32 -24.71
CA ASP A 271 -16.49 -16.38 -24.83
C ASP A 271 -16.32 -16.82 -26.30
N ALA A 272 -17.41 -16.91 -27.07
CA ALA A 272 -17.37 -17.21 -28.50
C ALA A 272 -16.64 -16.12 -29.31
N LEU A 273 -16.93 -14.83 -29.06
CA LEU A 273 -16.22 -13.72 -29.70
C LEU A 273 -14.73 -13.70 -29.36
N LEU A 274 -14.37 -14.05 -28.13
CA LEU A 274 -12.96 -14.13 -27.72
C LEU A 274 -12.23 -15.25 -28.47
N GLN A 275 -12.87 -16.41 -28.64
CA GLN A 275 -12.32 -17.51 -29.46
C GLN A 275 -12.16 -17.09 -30.92
N GLN A 276 -13.15 -16.38 -31.48
CA GLN A 276 -13.06 -15.84 -32.84
C GLN A 276 -11.89 -14.84 -32.98
N GLN A 277 -11.71 -13.95 -32.01
CA GLN A 277 -10.59 -13.00 -31.99
C GLN A 277 -9.23 -13.70 -31.98
N GLN A 278 -9.10 -14.76 -31.18
CA GLN A 278 -7.87 -15.56 -31.09
C GLN A 278 -7.59 -16.28 -32.41
N LEU A 279 -8.62 -16.80 -33.08
CA LEU A 279 -8.48 -17.47 -34.38
C LEU A 279 -8.03 -16.48 -35.47
N VAL A 280 -8.60 -15.27 -35.50
CA VAL A 280 -8.17 -14.19 -36.40
C VAL A 280 -6.71 -13.79 -36.14
N ALA A 281 -6.31 -13.65 -34.88
CA ALA A 281 -4.92 -13.33 -34.52
C ALA A 281 -3.94 -14.44 -34.91
N GLN A 282 -4.32 -15.72 -34.73
CA GLN A 282 -3.50 -16.86 -35.15
C GLN A 282 -3.36 -16.95 -36.68
N GLN A 283 -4.40 -16.59 -37.43
CA GLN A 283 -4.35 -16.53 -38.90
C GLN A 283 -3.38 -15.44 -39.40
N LEU A 284 -3.36 -14.29 -38.73
CA LEU A 284 -2.39 -13.22 -39.00
C LEU A 284 -0.95 -13.65 -38.75
N LEU A 285 -0.67 -14.27 -37.60
CA LEU A 285 0.67 -14.75 -37.23
C LEU A 285 1.22 -15.80 -38.19
N LYS A 286 0.36 -16.66 -38.75
CA LYS A 286 0.77 -17.69 -39.72
C LYS A 286 1.15 -17.14 -41.10
N GLN A 287 0.84 -15.88 -41.40
CA GLN A 287 0.96 -15.32 -42.74
C GLN A 287 1.88 -14.08 -42.82
N GLU A 288 2.66 -13.78 -41.77
CA GLU A 288 3.43 -12.53 -41.60
C GLU A 288 4.40 -12.18 -42.74
N ASN A 289 4.77 -13.13 -43.62
CA ASN A 289 5.72 -12.87 -44.71
C ASN A 289 5.12 -12.72 -46.13
N LYS A 290 3.79 -12.79 -46.34
CA LYS A 290 3.17 -12.75 -47.69
C LYS A 290 1.76 -12.14 -47.80
N ILE A 291 1.32 -11.29 -46.86
CA ILE A 291 -0.02 -10.69 -46.91
C ILE A 291 -0.04 -9.43 -47.80
N SER A 292 -0.89 -9.41 -48.84
CA SER A 292 -1.19 -8.19 -49.59
C SER A 292 -1.92 -7.17 -48.72
N LYS A 293 -1.77 -5.88 -49.05
CA LYS A 293 -2.40 -4.76 -48.33
C LYS A 293 -3.92 -4.96 -48.13
N ASP A 294 -4.60 -5.54 -49.12
CA ASP A 294 -6.05 -5.75 -49.09
C ASP A 294 -6.47 -6.81 -48.05
N LYS A 295 -5.71 -7.90 -47.93
CA LYS A 295 -5.95 -8.92 -46.89
C LYS A 295 -5.72 -8.36 -45.49
N ARG A 296 -4.74 -7.46 -45.31
CA ARG A 296 -4.52 -6.78 -44.03
C ARG A 296 -5.69 -5.87 -43.66
N ASN A 297 -6.26 -5.15 -44.61
CA ASN A 297 -7.44 -4.32 -44.40
C ASN A 297 -8.67 -5.18 -44.03
N LEU A 298 -8.85 -6.32 -44.69
CA LEU A 298 -9.93 -7.27 -44.36
C LEU A 298 -9.81 -7.80 -42.91
N PHE A 299 -8.59 -8.12 -42.46
CA PHE A 299 -8.35 -8.53 -41.07
C PHE A 299 -8.64 -7.43 -40.05
N LEU A 300 -8.30 -6.17 -40.37
CA LEU A 300 -8.61 -5.02 -39.51
C LEU A 300 -10.13 -4.81 -39.42
N GLN A 301 -10.85 -4.92 -40.54
CA GLN A 301 -12.31 -4.82 -40.56
C GLN A 301 -12.97 -5.92 -39.73
N GLN A 302 -12.43 -7.15 -39.79
CA GLN A 302 -12.93 -8.27 -38.98
C GLN A 302 -12.68 -8.07 -37.47
N GLN A 303 -11.51 -7.52 -37.08
CA GLN A 303 -11.24 -7.15 -35.68
C GLN A 303 -12.17 -6.05 -35.18
N GLU A 304 -12.46 -5.06 -36.01
CA GLU A 304 -13.38 -3.97 -35.67
C GLU A 304 -14.83 -4.46 -35.51
N GLN A 305 -15.27 -5.42 -36.32
CA GLN A 305 -16.58 -6.05 -36.16
C GLN A 305 -16.68 -6.82 -34.83
N ILE A 306 -15.66 -7.62 -34.48
CA ILE A 306 -15.60 -8.35 -33.20
C ILE A 306 -15.62 -7.39 -32.01
N ALA A 307 -14.92 -6.25 -32.11
CA ALA A 307 -14.91 -5.22 -31.08
C ALA A 307 -16.31 -4.61 -30.86
N ARG A 308 -17.01 -4.25 -31.95
CA ARG A 308 -18.38 -3.71 -31.90
C ARG A 308 -19.39 -4.70 -31.31
N GLU A 309 -19.31 -5.97 -31.68
CA GLU A 309 -20.19 -7.00 -31.11
C GLU A 309 -19.95 -7.21 -29.61
N ARG A 310 -18.68 -7.15 -29.16
CA ARG A 310 -18.33 -7.23 -27.74
C ARG A 310 -18.87 -6.05 -26.94
N GLU A 311 -18.78 -4.84 -27.50
CA GLU A 311 -19.34 -3.63 -26.89
C GLU A 311 -20.86 -3.75 -26.71
N LYS A 312 -21.59 -4.24 -27.73
CA LYS A 312 -23.04 -4.48 -27.64
C LYS A 312 -23.40 -5.46 -26.52
N LEU A 313 -22.65 -6.55 -26.36
CA LEU A 313 -22.87 -7.51 -25.28
C LEU A 313 -22.57 -6.94 -23.89
N ASN A 314 -21.55 -6.07 -23.78
CA ASN A 314 -21.24 -5.38 -22.51
C ASN A 314 -22.38 -4.42 -22.11
N LEU A 315 -22.94 -3.67 -23.07
CA LEU A 315 -24.10 -2.81 -22.84
C LEU A 315 -25.32 -3.63 -22.39
N GLN A 316 -25.59 -4.77 -23.05
CA GLN A 316 -26.67 -5.66 -22.64
C GLN A 316 -26.47 -6.22 -21.22
N GLN A 317 -25.23 -6.56 -20.85
CA GLN A 317 -24.87 -7.01 -19.50
C GLN A 317 -25.09 -5.91 -18.45
N GLN A 318 -24.79 -4.66 -18.78
CA GLN A 318 -25.00 -3.50 -17.92
C GLN A 318 -26.49 -3.28 -17.64
N VAL A 319 -27.33 -3.34 -18.68
CA VAL A 319 -28.79 -3.20 -18.55
C VAL A 319 -29.36 -4.27 -17.62
N LEU A 320 -28.96 -5.54 -17.78
CA LEU A 320 -29.42 -6.62 -16.89
C LEU A 320 -28.95 -6.46 -15.44
N SER A 321 -27.76 -5.87 -15.24
CA SER A 321 -27.23 -5.59 -13.90
C SER A 321 -28.06 -4.51 -13.20
N GLN A 322 -28.45 -3.47 -13.94
CA GLN A 322 -29.36 -2.43 -13.44
C GLN A 322 -30.75 -3.00 -13.15
N GLU A 323 -31.26 -3.87 -14.01
CA GLU A 323 -32.56 -4.52 -13.79
C GLU A 323 -32.57 -5.38 -12.52
N LEU A 324 -31.53 -6.21 -12.31
CA LEU A 324 -31.40 -7.03 -11.10
C LEU A 324 -31.31 -6.17 -9.82
N TYR A 325 -30.59 -5.05 -9.90
CA TYR A 325 -30.49 -4.10 -8.79
C TYR A 325 -31.86 -3.51 -8.43
N MET A 326 -32.61 -3.04 -9.43
CA MET A 326 -33.96 -2.49 -9.22
C MET A 326 -34.93 -3.54 -8.68
N LEU A 327 -34.83 -4.79 -9.16
CA LEU A 327 -35.64 -5.91 -8.68
C LEU A 327 -35.39 -6.20 -7.19
N LYS A 328 -34.12 -6.25 -6.76
CA LYS A 328 -33.72 -6.45 -5.36
C LYS A 328 -34.20 -5.32 -4.46
N HIS A 329 -34.04 -4.08 -4.90
CA HIS A 329 -34.47 -2.92 -4.13
C HIS A 329 -36.00 -2.88 -3.97
N LYS A 330 -36.75 -3.22 -5.02
CA LYS A 330 -38.22 -3.31 -4.97
C LYS A 330 -38.68 -4.39 -3.98
N PHE A 331 -38.03 -5.56 -3.98
CA PHE A 331 -38.34 -6.64 -3.05
C PHE A 331 -38.07 -6.24 -1.59
N GLU A 332 -36.91 -5.62 -1.31
CA GLU A 332 -36.58 -5.19 0.05
C GLU A 332 -37.51 -4.07 0.54
N SER A 333 -37.91 -3.16 -0.35
CA SER A 333 -38.89 -2.11 -0.02
C SER A 333 -40.26 -2.70 0.33
N GLN A 334 -40.72 -3.72 -0.40
CA GLN A 334 -41.97 -4.42 -0.10
C GLN A 334 -41.88 -5.20 1.23
N ARG A 335 -40.74 -5.84 1.50
CA ARG A 335 -40.47 -6.55 2.76
C ARG A 335 -40.52 -5.61 3.97
N LEU A 336 -39.94 -4.42 3.86
CA LEU A 336 -39.97 -3.40 4.91
C LEU A 336 -41.38 -2.82 5.14
N GLN A 337 -42.16 -2.62 4.07
CA GLN A 337 -43.56 -2.19 4.19
C GLN A 337 -44.45 -3.23 4.90
N ILE A 338 -44.18 -4.53 4.71
CA ILE A 338 -44.88 -5.61 5.41
C ILE A 338 -44.45 -5.67 6.88
N GLY A 339 -43.15 -5.52 7.17
CA GLY A 339 -42.63 -5.51 8.55
C GLY A 339 -43.18 -4.36 9.41
N ASN A 340 -43.44 -3.20 8.82
CA ASN A 340 -43.99 -2.04 9.54
C ASN A 340 -45.51 -2.16 9.83
N ARG A 341 -46.24 -3.06 9.16
CA ARG A 341 -47.67 -3.29 9.43
C ARG A 341 -47.92 -4.24 10.61
N GLU A 342 -46.94 -5.04 11.02
CA GLU A 342 -47.09 -5.97 12.15
C GLU A 342 -46.87 -5.32 13.53
N ASN A 343 -46.52 -4.02 13.59
CA ASN A 343 -46.10 -3.35 14.84
C ASN A 343 -47.05 -2.25 15.35
N ILE A 344 -48.33 -2.29 15.00
CA ILE A 344 -49.35 -1.39 15.59
C ILE A 344 -50.36 -2.20 16.38
N ASN A 345 -50.10 -2.38 17.67
CA ASN A 345 -51.15 -2.67 18.66
C ASN A 345 -50.72 -2.21 20.06
N PRO A 346 -51.33 -1.15 20.63
CA PRO A 346 -51.31 -0.92 22.07
C PRO A 346 -52.73 -1.04 22.63
N LYS A 347 -52.93 -2.02 23.52
CA LYS A 347 -54.04 -2.01 24.48
C LYS A 347 -53.50 -1.56 25.83
N THR A 348 -53.81 -0.34 26.23
CA THR A 348 -53.84 0.07 27.64
C THR A 348 -55.20 0.68 27.94
N ARG A 349 -55.90 0.06 28.90
CA ARG A 349 -57.20 0.47 29.43
C ARG A 349 -57.01 1.66 30.38
N TYR A 350 -57.87 2.67 30.26
CA TYR A 350 -58.24 3.57 31.36
C TYR A 350 -59.78 3.68 31.43
N PRO A 351 -60.35 3.94 32.63
CA PRO A 351 -61.80 3.83 32.87
C PRO A 351 -62.56 5.12 32.52
N ALA A 352 -63.86 4.94 32.33
CA ALA A 352 -64.82 5.90 31.79
C ALA A 352 -65.29 7.00 32.77
N LEU A 353 -65.67 8.16 32.20
CA LEU A 353 -66.58 9.18 32.75
C LEU A 353 -67.39 9.80 31.56
N PRO A 354 -68.55 10.46 31.79
CA PRO A 354 -69.80 10.24 31.06
C PRO A 354 -70.15 11.39 30.06
N PRO A 355 -71.28 11.31 29.32
CA PRO A 355 -71.39 11.90 27.98
C PRO A 355 -72.04 13.29 27.97
N SER A 356 -71.66 14.11 26.99
CA SER A 356 -72.42 15.28 26.56
C SER A 356 -72.61 15.32 25.04
N LYS A 357 -73.78 15.84 24.68
CA LYS A 357 -74.55 15.76 23.42
C LYS A 357 -73.93 16.44 22.18
N PRO A 358 -74.49 16.18 20.98
CA PRO A 358 -73.87 16.41 19.67
C PRO A 358 -74.31 17.73 19.04
N PHE A 359 -73.56 18.28 18.07
CA PHE A 359 -74.11 19.07 16.96
C PHE A 359 -73.08 19.31 15.85
N GLY A 360 -73.52 19.15 14.59
CA GLY A 360 -73.10 19.99 13.46
C GLY A 360 -72.05 19.43 12.51
N ASN A 361 -72.50 18.73 11.46
CA ASN A 361 -71.93 18.85 10.13
C ASN A 361 -72.94 19.68 9.32
N PRO A 362 -72.54 20.59 8.41
CA PRO A 362 -72.31 20.12 7.04
C PRO A 362 -71.24 20.92 6.29
N PHE A 363 -70.63 20.35 5.24
CA PHE A 363 -70.47 21.07 3.97
C PHE A 363 -70.21 20.12 2.81
N ASP A 364 -70.86 20.48 1.71
CA ASP A 364 -71.02 19.76 0.46
C ASP A 364 -69.77 19.67 -0.40
N ASN A 365 -69.75 18.61 -1.20
CA ASN A 365 -68.90 18.40 -2.36
C ASN A 365 -69.39 19.28 -3.53
N PRO A 366 -68.50 19.76 -4.43
CA PRO A 366 -68.53 19.12 -5.75
C PRO A 366 -67.16 18.98 -6.43
N SER A 367 -66.96 17.77 -6.99
CA SER A 367 -66.55 17.50 -8.37
C SER A 367 -65.45 18.36 -9.01
N LEU A 368 -64.22 17.83 -9.10
CA LEU A 368 -63.23 18.28 -10.09
C LEU A 368 -62.51 17.09 -10.75
N ILE A 369 -62.50 17.18 -12.09
CA ILE A 369 -61.97 16.25 -13.08
C ILE A 369 -60.45 16.09 -12.90
N MET A 370 -59.97 14.85 -12.84
CA MET A 370 -58.54 14.53 -12.81
C MET A 370 -57.89 14.73 -14.20
N PRO A 371 -56.77 15.45 -14.32
CA PRO A 371 -55.92 15.39 -15.50
C PRO A 371 -55.09 14.08 -15.50
N PRO A 372 -54.62 13.62 -16.68
CA PRO A 372 -53.88 12.36 -16.81
C PRO A 372 -52.52 12.41 -16.08
N PRO A 373 -51.99 11.24 -15.68
CA PRO A 373 -50.77 11.15 -14.88
C PRO A 373 -49.56 11.72 -15.64
N ARG A 374 -48.87 12.67 -15.02
CA ARG A 374 -47.56 13.14 -15.51
C ARG A 374 -46.51 12.04 -15.34
N ASN A 375 -45.64 11.97 -16.34
CA ASN A 375 -44.49 11.09 -16.46
C ASN A 375 -43.51 11.31 -15.27
N PRO A 376 -43.08 10.27 -14.53
CA PRO A 376 -42.26 10.41 -13.31
C PRO A 376 -40.80 10.85 -13.52
N PHE A 377 -40.42 11.36 -14.70
CA PHE A 377 -39.04 11.68 -15.04
C PHE A 377 -38.69 13.18 -15.14
N ASP A 378 -39.63 14.09 -14.90
CA ASP A 378 -39.40 15.55 -14.98
C ASP A 378 -39.51 16.28 -13.62
N SER A 379 -38.77 15.83 -12.59
CA SER A 379 -38.55 16.64 -11.38
C SER A 379 -37.09 17.07 -11.30
N PRO A 380 -36.75 18.36 -11.48
CA PRO A 380 -35.45 18.86 -11.05
C PRO A 380 -35.37 18.69 -9.53
N TYR A 381 -34.28 18.08 -9.05
CA TYR A 381 -34.01 17.94 -7.62
C TYR A 381 -34.21 19.29 -6.92
N LEU A 382 -35.23 19.37 -6.06
CA LEU A 382 -35.46 20.50 -5.18
C LEU A 382 -34.31 20.55 -4.16
N ILE A 383 -33.31 21.38 -4.45
CA ILE A 383 -32.27 21.76 -3.49
C ILE A 383 -32.99 22.48 -2.36
N MET A 384 -33.09 21.86 -1.17
CA MET A 384 -33.57 22.56 0.02
C MET A 384 -32.67 23.78 0.25
N PRO A 385 -33.24 24.96 0.56
CA PRO A 385 -32.44 26.14 0.84
C PRO A 385 -31.48 25.83 2.00
N PRO A 386 -30.21 26.29 1.94
CA PRO A 386 -29.25 26.09 3.01
C PRO A 386 -29.81 26.65 4.33
N PRO A 387 -29.35 26.13 5.49
CA PRO A 387 -29.83 26.56 6.79
C PRO A 387 -29.87 28.09 6.86
N ASN A 388 -30.97 28.57 7.42
CA ASN A 388 -31.14 29.97 7.79
C ASN A 388 -30.13 30.24 8.90
N VAL A 389 -28.87 30.48 8.54
CA VAL A 389 -27.98 31.28 9.37
C VAL A 389 -28.77 32.54 9.55
N GLU A 390 -29.32 32.75 10.76
CA GLU A 390 -30.08 33.94 11.11
C GLU A 390 -29.45 35.10 10.35
N GLU A 391 -30.28 35.71 9.50
CA GLU A 391 -29.96 36.94 8.82
C GLU A 391 -29.52 37.87 9.94
N LEU A 392 -28.20 37.96 10.16
CA LEU A 392 -27.64 38.84 11.18
C LEU A 392 -28.19 40.19 10.78
N GLU A 393 -29.18 40.67 11.54
CA GLU A 393 -29.97 41.84 11.20
C GLU A 393 -28.98 42.93 10.77
N ASP A 394 -29.21 43.52 9.60
CA ASP A 394 -28.27 44.39 8.87
C ASP A 394 -27.82 45.66 9.67
N GLU A 395 -28.24 45.79 10.94
CA GLU A 395 -28.07 46.96 11.78
C GLU A 395 -26.66 47.13 12.40
N GLU A 396 -25.80 46.09 12.45
CA GLU A 396 -24.45 46.22 13.07
C GLU A 396 -23.23 46.23 12.10
N ILE A 397 -23.41 46.08 10.78
CA ILE A 397 -22.27 45.95 9.83
C ILE A 397 -21.80 47.31 9.25
N ASN A 398 -22.23 48.43 9.82
CA ASN A 398 -21.80 49.78 9.39
C ASN A 398 -20.53 50.31 10.09
N SER A 399 -19.82 49.49 10.87
CA SER A 399 -18.49 49.88 11.36
C SER A 399 -17.47 49.77 10.21
N GLY A 400 -17.25 50.89 9.51
CA GLY A 400 -16.40 51.03 8.31
C GLY A 400 -14.90 50.72 8.47
N SER A 401 -14.51 49.83 9.37
CA SER A 401 -13.14 49.33 9.46
C SER A 401 -12.87 48.35 8.31
N SER A 402 -12.04 48.77 7.36
CA SER A 402 -11.63 47.88 6.26
C SER A 402 -10.82 46.72 6.85
N TYR A 403 -11.31 45.49 6.71
CA TYR A 403 -10.61 44.29 7.15
C TYR A 403 -9.23 44.21 6.46
N ASN A 404 -8.16 44.44 7.21
CA ASN A 404 -6.79 44.46 6.69
C ASN A 404 -6.12 43.09 6.89
N ILE A 405 -6.08 42.28 5.83
CA ILE A 405 -5.42 40.98 5.84
C ILE A 405 -3.92 41.21 5.72
N VAL A 406 -3.19 40.84 6.77
CA VAL A 406 -1.72 40.80 6.75
C VAL A 406 -1.31 39.34 6.55
N LEU A 407 -0.65 39.06 5.42
CA LEU A 407 -0.11 37.74 5.15
C LEU A 407 1.33 37.69 5.67
N GLU A 408 1.57 36.87 6.70
CA GLU A 408 2.90 36.70 7.27
C GLU A 408 3.55 35.39 6.78
N THR A 409 4.75 35.48 6.24
CA THR A 409 5.48 34.32 5.71
C THR A 409 5.97 33.40 6.83
N SER A 410 5.70 32.10 6.69
CA SER A 410 6.32 30.99 7.40
C SER A 410 7.69 30.70 6.79
N GLU A 411 8.78 31.20 7.39
CA GLU A 411 10.12 31.02 6.81
C GLU A 411 10.50 29.54 6.68
N ALA A 412 10.16 28.72 7.67
CA ALA A 412 10.52 27.30 7.70
C ALA A 412 9.83 26.55 6.55
N SER A 413 8.50 26.59 6.49
CA SER A 413 7.71 25.94 5.45
C SER A 413 8.05 26.46 4.05
N THR A 414 8.31 27.77 3.92
CA THR A 414 8.77 28.38 2.67
C THR A 414 10.10 27.78 2.22
N LYS A 415 11.10 27.70 3.11
CA LYS A 415 12.40 27.09 2.81
C LYS A 415 12.25 25.61 2.47
N THR A 416 11.39 24.86 3.15
CA THR A 416 11.11 23.45 2.85
C THR A 416 10.64 23.26 1.40
N LEU A 417 9.61 23.99 0.97
CA LEU A 417 9.13 23.94 -0.41
C LEU A 417 10.17 24.43 -1.42
N GLN A 418 10.83 25.56 -1.14
CA GLN A 418 11.85 26.13 -2.02
C GLN A 418 13.03 25.18 -2.21
N ASN A 419 13.49 24.52 -1.15
CA ASN A 419 14.57 23.53 -1.22
C ASN A 419 14.18 22.32 -2.08
N PHE A 420 12.94 21.83 -1.95
CA PHE A 420 12.46 20.74 -2.78
C PHE A 420 12.48 21.12 -4.27
N PHE A 421 11.93 22.28 -4.63
CA PHE A 421 11.89 22.68 -6.05
C PHE A 421 13.25 23.14 -6.56
N ASN A 422 14.13 23.71 -5.73
CA ASN A 422 15.51 24.03 -6.11
C ASN A 422 16.40 22.78 -6.28
N ASN A 423 15.87 21.58 -6.02
CA ASN A 423 16.59 20.33 -6.26
C ASN A 423 16.99 20.19 -7.75
N ASN A 424 18.27 19.99 -8.01
CA ASN A 424 18.82 19.85 -9.37
C ASN A 424 18.18 18.70 -10.17
N ASN A 425 17.77 17.60 -9.53
CA ASN A 425 17.09 16.50 -10.20
C ASN A 425 15.67 16.89 -10.62
N TYR A 426 14.97 17.68 -9.81
CA TYR A 426 13.64 18.18 -10.14
C TYR A 426 13.70 19.13 -11.34
N TYR A 427 14.64 20.09 -11.30
CA TYR A 427 14.93 20.97 -12.44
C TYR A 427 15.33 20.18 -13.69
N PHE A 428 16.20 19.16 -13.55
CA PHE A 428 16.59 18.29 -14.66
C PHE A 428 15.37 17.65 -15.32
N MET A 429 14.43 17.09 -14.53
CA MET A 429 13.22 16.48 -15.07
C MET A 429 12.38 17.50 -15.87
N LEU A 430 12.14 18.68 -15.29
CA LEU A 430 11.45 19.78 -15.98
C LEU A 430 12.12 20.21 -17.27
N ASN A 431 13.46 20.32 -17.27
CA ASN A 431 14.22 20.70 -18.45
C ASN A 431 14.13 19.65 -19.56
N ILE A 432 14.14 18.34 -19.23
CA ILE A 432 13.94 17.28 -20.22
C ILE A 432 12.51 17.33 -20.80
N MET A 433 11.50 17.58 -19.97
CA MET A 433 10.12 17.79 -20.45
C MET A 433 10.06 18.99 -21.41
N PHE A 434 10.61 20.13 -21.00
CA PHE A 434 10.65 21.34 -21.81
C PHE A 434 11.39 21.13 -23.14
N LYS A 435 12.57 20.50 -23.15
CA LYS A 435 13.33 20.18 -24.38
C LYS A 435 12.48 19.45 -25.41
N ASN A 436 11.64 18.51 -24.96
CA ASN A 436 10.80 17.67 -25.80
C ASN A 436 9.43 18.28 -26.14
N MET A 437 9.07 19.45 -25.59
CA MET A 437 7.87 20.21 -25.98
C MET A 437 7.98 20.75 -27.41
N ASP A 438 6.83 20.88 -28.08
CA ASP A 438 6.73 21.70 -29.29
C ASP A 438 6.92 23.20 -28.99
N LEU A 439 7.09 24.01 -30.05
CA LEU A 439 7.34 25.44 -29.92
C LEU A 439 6.19 26.19 -29.25
N GLN A 440 4.93 25.79 -29.50
CA GLN A 440 3.76 26.45 -28.91
C GLN A 440 3.74 26.28 -27.38
N ASN A 441 4.00 25.07 -26.90
CA ASN A 441 4.05 24.77 -25.47
C ASN A 441 5.28 25.37 -24.80
N LYS A 442 6.45 25.40 -25.47
CA LYS A 442 7.62 26.16 -24.99
C LYS A 442 7.33 27.65 -24.83
N ASN A 443 6.65 28.26 -25.79
CA ASN A 443 6.26 29.66 -25.72
C ASN A 443 5.33 29.92 -24.54
N LYS A 444 4.34 29.05 -24.28
CA LYS A 444 3.48 29.16 -23.09
C LYS A 444 4.29 29.15 -21.78
N ILE A 445 5.29 28.26 -21.65
CA ILE A 445 6.16 28.24 -20.46
C ILE A 445 7.01 29.51 -20.36
N ASN A 446 7.54 30.02 -21.48
CA ASN A 446 8.29 31.26 -21.49
C ASN A 446 7.41 32.47 -21.12
N GLU A 447 6.13 32.49 -21.52
CA GLU A 447 5.17 33.51 -21.06
C GLU A 447 4.93 33.43 -19.55
N ILE A 448 4.83 32.23 -18.97
CA ILE A 448 4.76 32.08 -17.50
C ILE A 448 5.99 32.72 -16.84
N PHE A 449 7.19 32.49 -17.37
CA PHE A 449 8.42 33.10 -16.83
C PHE A 449 8.48 34.61 -16.98
N LYS A 450 7.95 35.18 -18.06
CA LYS A 450 7.84 36.65 -18.22
C LYS A 450 6.88 37.26 -17.20
N GLN A 451 5.83 36.54 -16.83
CA GLN A 451 4.83 37.01 -15.86
C GLN A 451 5.29 36.85 -14.41
N THR A 452 6.27 35.99 -14.16
CA THR A 452 6.75 35.66 -12.80
C THR A 452 8.13 36.24 -12.48
N THR A 453 8.89 36.67 -13.50
CA THR A 453 10.27 37.14 -13.32
C THR A 453 10.63 38.26 -14.29
N ASN A 454 11.64 39.07 -13.93
CA ASN A 454 12.25 40.06 -14.83
C ASN A 454 13.28 39.44 -15.80
N VAL A 455 13.41 38.11 -15.84
CA VAL A 455 14.46 37.42 -16.61
C VAL A 455 13.94 37.09 -18.00
N SER A 456 14.68 37.50 -19.03
CA SER A 456 14.32 37.20 -20.43
C SER A 456 14.58 35.73 -20.78
N ALA A 457 13.58 34.86 -20.62
CA ALA A 457 13.65 33.46 -21.05
C ALA A 457 13.38 33.34 -22.56
N LYS A 458 14.40 33.60 -23.40
CA LYS A 458 14.30 33.48 -24.88
C LYS A 458 14.77 32.13 -25.43
N SER A 459 15.29 31.24 -24.59
CA SER A 459 15.80 29.93 -25.03
C SER A 459 14.66 29.02 -25.51
N THR A 460 14.86 28.42 -26.70
CA THR A 460 13.96 27.40 -27.28
C THR A 460 14.48 25.97 -27.06
N THR A 461 15.72 25.84 -26.58
CA THR A 461 16.41 24.55 -26.39
C THR A 461 16.29 24.06 -24.96
N ASN A 462 16.71 24.87 -24.00
CA ASN A 462 16.66 24.55 -22.57
C ASN A 462 15.73 25.51 -21.81
N LEU A 463 15.18 25.01 -20.71
CA LEU A 463 14.50 25.83 -19.71
C LEU A 463 15.51 26.84 -19.13
N SER A 464 15.10 28.09 -18.92
CA SER A 464 15.96 29.10 -18.29
C SER A 464 16.13 28.79 -16.80
N GLN A 465 17.33 28.36 -16.39
CA GLN A 465 17.59 28.02 -14.98
C GLN A 465 17.45 29.23 -14.05
N THR A 466 17.88 30.41 -14.51
CA THR A 466 17.75 31.65 -13.72
C THR A 466 16.30 32.05 -13.55
N ALA A 467 15.50 32.07 -14.63
CA ALA A 467 14.08 32.38 -14.51
C ALA A 467 13.38 31.35 -13.62
N TYR A 468 13.70 30.07 -13.78
CA TYR A 468 13.20 28.99 -12.93
C TYR A 468 13.47 29.24 -11.43
N LYS A 469 14.74 29.49 -11.06
CA LYS A 469 15.11 29.74 -9.65
C LYS A 469 14.38 30.96 -9.08
N ASN A 470 14.31 32.05 -9.83
CA ASN A 470 13.56 33.23 -9.41
C ASN A 470 12.07 32.92 -9.18
N THR A 471 11.45 32.06 -10.01
CA THR A 471 10.06 31.65 -9.74
C THR A 471 9.90 30.84 -8.46
N VAL A 472 10.90 30.05 -8.08
CA VAL A 472 10.90 29.28 -6.82
C VAL A 472 11.11 30.21 -5.62
N GLU A 473 12.03 31.17 -5.73
CA GLU A 473 12.29 32.17 -4.68
C GLU A 473 11.09 33.09 -4.42
N ASN A 474 10.26 33.33 -5.43
CA ASN A 474 9.04 34.13 -5.35
C ASN A 474 7.83 33.37 -4.77
N MET A 475 8.01 32.13 -4.31
CA MET A 475 6.95 31.35 -3.67
C MET A 475 7.10 31.41 -2.14
N HIS A 476 6.00 31.70 -1.45
CA HIS A 476 5.96 31.85 0.01
C HIS A 476 4.84 30.99 0.59
N VAL A 477 5.07 30.48 1.79
CA VAL A 477 4.05 29.83 2.62
C VAL A 477 3.64 30.81 3.72
N ILE A 478 2.35 31.01 3.94
CA ILE A 478 1.81 31.97 4.91
C ILE A 478 1.42 31.21 6.18
N LYS A 479 2.05 31.58 7.31
CA LYS A 479 1.80 30.95 8.60
C LYS A 479 0.41 31.31 9.11
N ASN A 480 -0.20 30.40 9.85
CA ASN A 480 -1.43 30.68 10.60
C ASN A 480 -1.35 30.05 12.01
N ALA A 481 -2.39 30.26 12.82
CA ALA A 481 -2.41 29.88 14.23
C ALA A 481 -2.32 28.36 14.50
N GLY A 482 -2.46 27.49 13.49
CA GLY A 482 -2.32 26.05 13.68
C GLY A 482 -3.56 25.34 14.23
N GLY A 483 -3.32 24.13 14.74
CA GLY A 483 -4.35 23.22 15.27
C GLY A 483 -5.39 22.78 14.23
N GLY A 484 -6.55 22.32 14.68
CA GLY A 484 -7.62 21.88 13.78
C GLY A 484 -8.21 22.98 12.90
N ASN A 485 -7.85 24.25 13.14
CA ASN A 485 -8.36 25.42 12.43
C ASN A 485 -7.53 25.81 11.19
N CYS A 486 -6.29 25.34 11.09
CA CYS A 486 -5.30 25.83 10.14
C CYS A 486 -5.79 25.81 8.67
N PHE A 487 -6.44 24.73 8.24
CA PHE A 487 -7.01 24.62 6.89
C PHE A 487 -8.03 25.71 6.59
N PHE A 488 -8.97 25.93 7.52
CA PHE A 488 -10.06 26.89 7.35
C PHE A 488 -9.53 28.33 7.38
N ILE A 489 -8.53 28.61 8.23
CA ILE A 489 -7.87 29.93 8.28
C ILE A 489 -7.14 30.18 6.95
N ALA A 490 -6.30 29.26 6.50
CA ALA A 490 -5.55 29.39 5.25
C ALA A 490 -6.49 29.63 4.04
N LEU A 491 -7.64 28.93 4.00
CA LEU A 491 -8.63 29.11 2.96
C LEU A 491 -9.37 30.46 3.05
N ALA A 492 -9.75 30.88 4.26
CA ALA A 492 -10.37 32.18 4.48
C ALA A 492 -9.43 33.32 4.06
N ASP A 493 -8.16 33.26 4.47
CA ASP A 493 -7.13 34.24 4.10
C ASP A 493 -6.96 34.33 2.59
N ALA A 494 -6.89 33.18 1.90
CA ALA A 494 -6.78 33.13 0.44
C ALA A 494 -7.98 33.80 -0.24
N ILE A 495 -9.20 33.45 0.15
CA ILE A 495 -10.43 33.99 -0.44
C ILE A 495 -10.53 35.50 -0.18
N ASN A 496 -10.30 35.92 1.05
CA ASN A 496 -10.44 37.32 1.43
C ASN A 496 -9.38 38.19 0.75
N TYR A 497 -8.13 37.71 0.66
CA TYR A 497 -7.05 38.43 -0.02
C TYR A 497 -7.34 38.55 -1.53
N TYR A 498 -7.81 37.47 -2.14
CA TYR A 498 -8.23 37.49 -3.54
C TYR A 498 -9.39 38.46 -3.77
N ASN A 499 -10.44 38.40 -2.96
CA ASN A 499 -11.61 39.26 -3.08
C ASN A 499 -11.30 40.75 -2.89
N LYS A 500 -10.27 41.09 -2.10
CA LYS A 500 -9.81 42.47 -1.93
C LYS A 500 -9.35 43.11 -3.24
N THR A 501 -8.78 42.31 -4.15
CA THR A 501 -8.22 42.80 -5.43
C THR A 501 -9.04 42.40 -6.66
N ALA A 502 -9.96 41.45 -6.52
CA ALA A 502 -10.82 41.00 -7.60
C ALA A 502 -11.93 42.01 -7.93
N ILE A 503 -12.23 42.15 -9.23
CA ILE A 503 -13.43 42.86 -9.69
C ILE A 503 -14.70 42.13 -9.22
N ASN A 504 -15.80 42.86 -9.01
CA ASN A 504 -17.01 42.32 -8.36
C ASN A 504 -17.56 41.02 -8.99
N VAL A 505 -17.50 40.87 -10.32
CA VAL A 505 -17.96 39.66 -11.02
C VAL A 505 -17.08 38.43 -10.83
N ASP A 506 -15.85 38.61 -10.37
CA ASP A 506 -14.89 37.51 -10.18
C ASP A 506 -14.68 37.16 -8.70
N LYS A 507 -15.25 37.93 -7.78
CA LYS A 507 -15.21 37.63 -6.34
C LYS A 507 -15.85 36.28 -6.04
N ILE A 508 -15.29 35.58 -5.05
CA ILE A 508 -15.88 34.38 -4.48
C ILE A 508 -16.87 34.85 -3.42
N ILE A 509 -18.15 34.59 -3.64
CA ILE A 509 -19.23 35.11 -2.79
C ILE A 509 -20.10 33.93 -2.36
N TYR A 510 -20.46 33.91 -1.07
CA TYR A 510 -21.46 32.99 -0.54
C TYR A 510 -22.41 33.76 0.37
N LYS A 511 -23.69 33.85 -0.03
CA LYS A 511 -24.69 34.73 0.61
C LYS A 511 -24.15 36.18 0.73
N ASN A 512 -23.92 36.67 1.95
CA ASN A 512 -23.36 38.00 2.22
C ASN A 512 -21.83 37.99 2.39
N TYR A 513 -21.21 36.82 2.56
CA TYR A 513 -19.77 36.70 2.71
C TYR A 513 -19.03 36.90 1.38
N GLY A 514 -17.93 37.63 1.44
CA GLY A 514 -17.18 38.09 0.27
C GLY A 514 -17.78 39.32 -0.42
N LYS A 515 -18.93 39.84 0.07
CA LYS A 515 -19.49 41.13 -0.34
C LYS A 515 -19.07 42.22 0.65
N GLY A 516 -18.75 43.41 0.13
CA GLY A 516 -18.37 44.56 0.96
C GLY A 516 -17.25 44.23 1.95
N ASN A 517 -17.52 44.50 3.24
CA ASN A 517 -16.59 44.29 4.36
C ASN A 517 -16.89 43.01 5.17
N VAL A 518 -17.64 42.05 4.62
CA VAL A 518 -17.96 40.79 5.32
C VAL A 518 -17.00 39.68 4.84
N PRO A 519 -15.85 39.48 5.51
CA PRO A 519 -14.88 38.48 5.10
C PRO A 519 -15.38 37.06 5.41
N PHE A 520 -14.93 36.09 4.61
CA PHE A 520 -14.98 34.68 5.01
C PHE A 520 -14.21 34.49 6.32
N ASN A 521 -14.74 33.67 7.21
CA ASN A 521 -14.07 33.32 8.46
C ASN A 521 -14.09 31.81 8.66
N GLN A 522 -13.31 31.35 9.65
CA GLN A 522 -13.17 29.94 9.97
C GLN A 522 -14.51 29.25 10.30
N LEU A 523 -15.36 29.91 11.09
CA LEU A 523 -16.64 29.35 11.54
C LEU A 523 -17.59 29.11 10.37
N LEU A 524 -17.73 30.09 9.47
CA LEU A 524 -18.54 29.93 8.26
C LEU A 524 -18.08 28.73 7.44
N LEU A 525 -16.77 28.62 7.16
CA LEU A 525 -16.27 27.51 6.34
C LEU A 525 -16.54 26.15 7.00
N ARG A 526 -16.45 26.05 8.33
CA ARG A 526 -16.85 24.84 9.08
C ARG A 526 -18.35 24.56 8.93
N GLN A 527 -19.20 25.57 9.06
CA GLN A 527 -20.65 25.44 8.86
C GLN A 527 -21.00 24.96 7.44
N LEU A 528 -20.28 25.40 6.41
CA LEU A 528 -20.45 24.91 5.04
C LEU A 528 -20.10 23.41 4.92
N VAL A 529 -19.05 22.95 5.60
CA VAL A 529 -18.71 21.53 5.66
C VAL A 529 -19.80 20.73 6.37
N GLY A 530 -20.32 21.23 7.50
CA GLY A 530 -21.44 20.60 8.20
C GLY A 530 -22.69 20.51 7.33
N TYR A 531 -23.03 21.60 6.62
CA TYR A 531 -24.12 21.62 5.67
C TYR A 531 -23.94 20.58 4.57
N TYR A 532 -22.74 20.48 3.99
CA TYR A 532 -22.42 19.50 2.95
C TYR A 532 -22.63 18.07 3.42
N ILE A 533 -22.07 17.71 4.58
CA ILE A 533 -22.16 16.35 5.13
C ILE A 533 -23.61 15.96 5.42
N LEU A 534 -24.43 16.90 5.88
CA LEU A 534 -25.81 16.63 6.26
C LEU A 534 -26.80 16.64 5.08
N HIS A 535 -26.54 17.42 4.02
CA HIS A 535 -27.57 17.71 3.01
C HIS A 535 -27.14 17.49 1.56
N VAL A 536 -25.85 17.48 1.25
CA VAL A 536 -25.35 17.46 -0.14
C VAL A 536 -24.67 16.13 -0.48
N ASN A 537 -23.92 15.57 0.47
CA ASN A 537 -23.24 14.31 0.27
C ASN A 537 -24.26 13.20 -0.08
N THR A 538 -23.97 12.44 -1.14
CA THR A 538 -24.84 11.36 -1.62
C THR A 538 -24.83 10.14 -0.72
N MET A 539 -23.80 10.01 0.14
CA MET A 539 -23.81 9.04 1.22
C MET A 539 -24.79 9.49 2.30
N SER A 540 -25.73 8.62 2.68
CA SER A 540 -26.57 8.90 3.83
C SER A 540 -25.69 8.98 5.08
N PHE A 541 -26.09 9.80 6.07
CA PHE A 541 -25.38 9.85 7.35
C PHE A 541 -25.28 8.46 8.01
N ASN A 542 -26.26 7.57 7.74
CA ASN A 542 -26.24 6.19 8.20
C ASN A 542 -25.12 5.36 7.56
N ASP A 543 -24.79 5.60 6.28
CA ASP A 543 -23.65 4.92 5.63
C ASP A 543 -22.32 5.36 6.22
N LEU A 544 -22.24 6.63 6.66
CA LEU A 544 -21.06 7.14 7.38
C LEU A 544 -20.96 6.51 8.78
N ILE A 545 -22.07 6.28 9.47
CA ILE A 545 -22.09 5.69 10.82
C ILE A 545 -21.37 4.35 10.87
N ASP A 546 -21.66 3.44 9.95
CA ASP A 546 -21.07 2.09 9.98
C ASP A 546 -19.53 2.15 9.82
N ILE A 547 -19.04 3.00 8.90
CA ILE A 547 -17.61 3.21 8.68
C ILE A 547 -16.95 3.83 9.92
N LEU A 548 -17.63 4.76 10.57
CA LEU A 548 -17.12 5.47 11.74
C LEU A 548 -17.07 4.60 12.98
N GLN A 549 -18.04 3.70 13.16
CA GLN A 549 -18.02 2.75 14.26
C GLN A 549 -16.82 1.81 14.15
N ASP A 550 -16.52 1.33 12.94
CA ASP A 550 -15.31 0.54 12.68
C ASP A 550 -14.03 1.32 12.99
N ASN A 551 -13.95 2.59 12.59
CA ASN A 551 -12.80 3.45 12.88
C ASN A 551 -12.61 3.67 14.38
N ALA A 552 -13.68 3.96 15.13
CA ALA A 552 -13.62 4.10 16.58
C ALA A 552 -13.10 2.80 17.25
N ASN A 553 -13.55 1.64 16.76
CA ASN A 553 -13.10 0.33 17.25
C ASN A 553 -11.60 0.10 16.95
N VAL A 554 -11.10 0.54 15.78
CA VAL A 554 -9.67 0.49 15.45
C VAL A 554 -8.85 1.32 16.43
N TYR A 555 -9.29 2.56 16.73
CA TYR A 555 -8.59 3.44 17.66
C TYR A 555 -8.60 2.87 19.09
N ASN A 556 -9.73 2.31 19.53
CA ASN A 556 -9.83 1.63 20.81
C ASN A 556 -8.89 0.40 20.90
N ASN A 557 -8.70 -0.32 19.80
CA ASN A 557 -7.73 -1.41 19.74
C ASN A 557 -6.28 -0.91 19.79
N MET A 558 -5.94 0.17 19.09
CA MET A 558 -4.62 0.81 19.18
C MET A 558 -4.32 1.24 20.61
N PHE A 559 -5.30 1.91 21.25
CA PHE A 559 -5.19 2.31 22.64
C PHE A 559 -4.92 1.13 23.56
N ARG A 560 -5.69 0.04 23.42
CA ARG A 560 -5.48 -1.18 24.21
C ARG A 560 -4.08 -1.76 24.01
N LEU A 561 -3.54 -1.76 22.78
CA LEU A 561 -2.21 -2.28 22.50
C LEU A 561 -1.11 -1.41 23.13
N GLU A 562 -1.17 -0.09 22.94
CA GLU A 562 -0.20 0.84 23.54
C GLU A 562 -0.28 0.83 25.06
N TYR A 563 -1.49 0.75 25.61
CA TYR A 563 -1.74 0.64 27.04
C TYR A 563 -1.14 -0.63 27.65
N GLU A 564 -1.34 -1.79 27.00
CA GLU A 564 -0.76 -3.06 27.45
C GLU A 564 0.76 -3.12 27.25
N GLU A 565 1.32 -2.43 26.25
CA GLU A 565 2.76 -2.27 26.10
C GLU A 565 3.36 -1.39 27.21
N TYR A 566 2.71 -0.27 27.55
CA TYR A 566 3.09 0.58 28.66
C TYR A 566 3.16 -0.21 29.97
N LYS A 567 2.11 -0.97 30.31
CA LYS A 567 2.07 -1.84 31.50
C LYS A 567 3.21 -2.86 31.58
N LYS A 568 3.68 -3.36 30.44
CA LYS A 568 4.79 -4.34 30.40
C LYS A 568 6.14 -3.69 30.66
N ASN A 569 6.32 -2.43 30.27
CA ASN A 569 7.61 -1.74 30.32
C ASN A 569 7.84 -1.02 31.65
N VAL A 570 6.78 -0.64 32.38
CA VAL A 570 6.93 -0.01 33.69
C VAL A 570 7.12 -1.09 34.76
N LEU A 571 8.33 -1.13 35.33
CA LEU A 571 8.78 -2.14 36.30
C LEU A 571 7.97 -2.15 37.62
N HIS A 572 7.14 -1.12 37.85
CA HIS A 572 6.29 -0.97 39.02
C HIS A 572 4.81 -1.03 38.61
N LYS A 573 4.00 -1.77 39.38
CA LYS A 573 2.54 -1.98 39.19
C LYS A 573 1.70 -0.72 39.46
N GLU A 574 2.19 0.46 39.11
CA GLU A 574 1.40 1.68 39.28
C GLU A 574 0.29 1.73 38.24
N ASP A 575 -0.92 2.09 38.68
CA ASP A 575 -2.03 2.35 37.78
C ASP A 575 -1.67 3.51 36.84
N ILE A 576 -2.20 3.48 35.62
CA ILE A 576 -1.98 4.56 34.64
C ILE A 576 -2.48 5.89 35.19
N THR A 577 -1.63 6.91 35.14
CA THR A 577 -2.04 8.27 35.53
C THR A 577 -2.87 8.90 34.42
N PRO A 578 -3.71 9.91 34.74
CA PRO A 578 -4.44 10.67 33.73
C PRO A 578 -3.54 11.24 32.63
N ASP A 579 -2.34 11.70 32.96
CA ASP A 579 -1.40 12.29 31.99
C ASP A 579 -0.96 11.27 30.95
N ILE A 580 -0.51 10.09 31.39
CA ILE A 580 -0.10 9.00 30.49
C ILE A 580 -1.28 8.52 29.63
N PHE A 581 -2.48 8.44 30.23
CA PHE A 581 -3.71 8.11 29.49
C PHE A 581 -3.97 9.12 28.37
N PHE A 582 -3.88 10.42 28.65
CA PHE A 582 -4.09 11.45 27.64
C PHE A 582 -2.96 11.52 26.62
N ASP A 583 -1.72 11.21 26.99
CA ASP A 583 -0.60 11.14 26.06
C ASP A 583 -0.83 10.03 25.02
N ILE A 584 -1.18 8.81 25.45
CA ILE A 584 -1.51 7.69 24.55
C ILE A 584 -2.69 8.08 23.65
N ILE A 585 -3.75 8.65 24.23
CA ILE A 585 -4.93 9.06 23.46
C ILE A 585 -4.59 10.14 22.43
N ASN A 586 -3.83 11.16 22.82
CA ASN A 586 -3.45 12.25 21.94
C ASN A 586 -2.56 11.75 20.81
N ASN A 587 -1.62 10.85 21.09
CA ASN A 587 -0.77 10.24 20.08
C ASN A 587 -1.60 9.48 19.04
N ILE A 588 -2.56 8.66 19.49
CA ILE A 588 -3.46 7.94 18.58
C ILE A 588 -4.37 8.92 17.83
N TYR A 589 -4.94 9.90 18.52
CA TYR A 589 -5.94 10.81 17.95
C TYR A 589 -5.35 11.76 16.91
N TYR A 590 -4.16 12.31 17.16
CA TYR A 590 -3.48 13.24 16.25
C TYR A 590 -2.57 12.54 15.24
N GLY A 591 -2.20 11.27 15.49
CA GLY A 591 -1.45 10.44 14.55
C GLY A 591 -2.29 9.81 13.43
N ASN A 592 -3.62 9.91 13.49
CA ASN A 592 -4.54 9.25 12.57
C ASN A 592 -5.65 10.22 12.07
N ASP A 593 -6.33 9.86 10.97
CA ASP A 593 -7.49 10.62 10.44
C ASP A 593 -8.68 10.50 11.38
N ASN A 594 -8.87 11.51 12.23
CA ASN A 594 -9.86 11.54 13.31
C ASN A 594 -11.27 11.97 12.85
N PHE A 595 -11.57 11.86 11.55
CA PHE A 595 -12.85 12.26 11.00
C PHE A 595 -14.04 11.66 11.76
N LEU A 596 -14.87 12.52 12.34
CA LEU A 596 -16.05 12.19 13.15
C LEU A 596 -15.79 11.20 14.30
N ILE A 597 -14.56 11.20 14.83
CA ILE A 597 -14.18 10.49 16.06
C ILE A 597 -13.99 11.51 17.17
N MET A 598 -14.57 11.23 18.34
CA MET A 598 -14.32 11.99 19.58
C MET A 598 -13.41 11.20 20.51
N LYS A 599 -12.48 11.91 21.13
CA LYS A 599 -11.70 11.44 22.28
C LYS A 599 -12.35 11.90 23.60
N PRO A 600 -12.06 11.25 24.74
CA PRO A 600 -12.63 11.65 26.01
C PRO A 600 -11.93 12.90 26.55
N THR A 601 -12.64 13.71 27.34
CA THR A 601 -12.08 14.88 28.03
C THR A 601 -11.72 14.59 29.50
N LYS A 602 -12.15 13.43 30.02
CA LYS A 602 -11.90 12.96 31.38
C LYS A 602 -11.63 11.47 31.37
N MET A 603 -10.68 11.03 32.20
CA MET A 603 -10.41 9.62 32.44
C MET A 603 -11.45 9.06 33.42
N THR A 604 -12.12 7.99 33.01
CA THR A 604 -13.10 7.22 33.79
C THR A 604 -12.88 5.73 33.55
N SER A 605 -13.47 4.87 34.37
CA SER A 605 -13.39 3.41 34.18
C SER A 605 -13.92 2.93 32.82
N GLU A 606 -14.84 3.68 32.21
CA GLU A 606 -15.39 3.36 30.88
C GLU A 606 -14.46 3.83 29.76
N THR A 607 -13.95 5.06 29.84
CA THR A 607 -13.02 5.60 28.84
C THR A 607 -11.68 4.88 28.86
N LEU A 608 -11.32 4.20 29.95
CA LEU A 608 -10.17 3.30 29.99
C LEU A 608 -10.34 2.02 29.15
N LYS A 609 -11.57 1.63 28.84
CA LYS A 609 -11.85 0.44 28.00
C LYS A 609 -11.99 0.83 26.54
N THR A 610 -12.74 1.90 26.28
CA THR A 610 -13.06 2.38 24.93
C THR A 610 -13.02 3.91 24.90
N PRO A 611 -11.83 4.52 24.87
CA PRO A 611 -11.71 5.98 24.95
C PRO A 611 -12.32 6.71 23.75
N PHE A 612 -12.28 6.11 22.57
CA PHE A 612 -12.74 6.71 21.34
C PHE A 612 -14.16 6.28 21.00
N ARG A 613 -14.98 7.25 20.58
CA ARG A 613 -16.34 7.01 20.10
C ARG A 613 -16.62 7.83 18.85
N MET A 614 -17.59 7.40 18.07
CA MET A 614 -18.11 8.18 16.96
C MET A 614 -18.90 9.42 17.46
N VAL A 615 -18.88 10.49 16.66
CA VAL A 615 -19.73 11.68 16.79
C VAL A 615 -21.19 11.32 16.47
N LYS A 616 -22.13 11.61 17.36
CA LYS A 616 -23.56 11.39 17.10
C LYS A 616 -24.12 12.45 16.17
N GLN A 617 -25.23 12.17 15.47
CA GLN A 617 -25.84 13.12 14.54
C GLN A 617 -26.16 14.48 15.19
N ASN A 618 -26.68 14.48 16.42
CA ASN A 618 -26.99 15.69 17.18
C ASN A 618 -25.74 16.40 17.75
N GLU A 619 -24.57 15.78 17.70
CA GLU A 619 -23.28 16.36 18.09
C GLU A 619 -22.47 16.85 16.89
N LEU A 620 -22.88 16.49 15.67
CA LEU A 620 -22.11 16.69 14.43
C LEU A 620 -21.77 18.15 14.18
N GLU A 621 -22.78 19.02 14.26
CA GLU A 621 -22.59 20.45 14.03
C GLU A 621 -21.60 21.05 15.03
N LYS A 622 -21.79 20.74 16.32
CA LYS A 622 -20.88 21.18 17.39
C LYS A 622 -19.46 20.67 17.17
N TYR A 623 -19.32 19.41 16.76
CA TYR A 623 -18.02 18.80 16.47
C TYR A 623 -17.33 19.51 15.30
N ILE A 624 -18.00 19.67 14.17
CA ILE A 624 -17.45 20.31 12.97
C ILE A 624 -17.06 21.77 13.24
N ASN A 625 -17.84 22.47 14.06
CA ASN A 625 -17.55 23.86 14.44
C ASN A 625 -16.42 23.99 15.48
N SER A 626 -15.99 22.90 16.10
CA SER A 626 -14.92 22.89 17.11
C SER A 626 -13.52 22.76 16.51
N ALA A 627 -12.51 23.11 17.29
CA ALA A 627 -11.10 22.89 16.93
C ALA A 627 -10.68 21.40 16.95
N ASP A 628 -11.52 20.51 17.49
CA ASP A 628 -11.28 19.06 17.47
C ASP A 628 -11.52 18.48 16.07
N TYR A 629 -12.32 19.15 15.22
CA TYR A 629 -12.49 18.75 13.84
C TYR A 629 -11.37 19.29 12.96
N TRP A 630 -10.56 18.37 12.43
CA TRP A 630 -9.47 18.66 11.51
C TRP A 630 -9.95 18.41 10.08
N ALA A 631 -9.61 19.33 9.18
CA ALA A 631 -10.03 19.21 7.79
C ALA A 631 -9.41 17.96 7.14
N ASN A 632 -10.22 17.27 6.36
CA ASN A 632 -9.84 16.07 5.64
C ASN A 632 -10.36 16.15 4.18
N PRO A 633 -10.25 15.10 3.36
CA PRO A 633 -10.75 15.14 1.99
C PRO A 633 -12.22 15.51 1.85
N ILE A 634 -13.07 15.15 2.82
CA ILE A 634 -14.49 15.52 2.81
C ILE A 634 -14.67 17.03 3.02
N ALA A 635 -13.94 17.65 3.95
CA ALA A 635 -13.96 19.10 4.14
C ALA A 635 -13.53 19.85 2.86
N VAL A 636 -12.47 19.35 2.22
CA VAL A 636 -11.94 19.94 0.98
C VAL A 636 -12.97 19.85 -0.13
N ASN A 637 -13.54 18.66 -0.36
CA ASN A 637 -14.55 18.44 -1.39
C ASN A 637 -15.79 19.30 -1.16
N ALA A 638 -16.28 19.37 0.09
CA ALA A 638 -17.41 20.19 0.49
C ALA A 638 -17.22 21.66 0.09
N LEU A 639 -16.08 22.24 0.46
CA LEU A 639 -15.79 23.65 0.16
C LEU A 639 -15.52 23.87 -1.32
N CYS A 640 -14.88 22.92 -2.01
CA CYS A 640 -14.71 23.01 -3.46
C CYS A 640 -16.06 23.02 -4.19
N GLU A 641 -16.99 22.18 -3.76
CA GLU A 641 -18.31 22.04 -4.37
C GLU A 641 -19.23 23.23 -4.11
N ILE A 642 -19.25 23.71 -2.87
CA ILE A 642 -20.09 24.83 -2.43
C ILE A 642 -19.58 26.16 -2.99
N LEU A 643 -18.26 26.40 -2.92
CA LEU A 643 -17.66 27.68 -3.30
C LEU A 643 -17.24 27.73 -4.77
N GLY A 644 -17.21 26.60 -5.47
CA GLY A 644 -16.74 26.53 -6.85
C GLY A 644 -15.25 26.85 -6.99
N LEU A 645 -14.44 26.45 -6.00
CA LEU A 645 -13.01 26.78 -5.86
C LEU A 645 -12.21 25.51 -5.59
N ASN A 646 -11.32 25.10 -6.49
CA ASN A 646 -10.50 23.91 -6.24
C ASN A 646 -9.36 24.22 -5.27
N VAL A 647 -9.26 23.44 -4.20
CA VAL A 647 -8.16 23.53 -3.23
C VAL A 647 -7.17 22.39 -3.51
N ILE A 648 -5.96 22.75 -3.96
CA ILE A 648 -4.91 21.78 -4.29
C ILE A 648 -3.94 21.72 -3.12
N ILE A 649 -3.82 20.56 -2.50
CA ILE A 649 -2.92 20.34 -1.36
C ILE A 649 -1.58 19.82 -1.87
N ILE A 650 -0.49 20.51 -1.52
CA ILE A 650 0.89 20.05 -1.70
C ILE A 650 1.36 19.53 -0.35
N GLU A 651 1.47 18.21 -0.25
CA GLU A 651 1.86 17.52 0.97
C GLU A 651 3.36 17.20 0.97
N ASN A 652 4.06 17.53 2.05
CA ASN A 652 5.39 16.99 2.34
C ASN A 652 5.25 15.72 3.19
N LYS A 653 5.60 14.56 2.62
CA LYS A 653 5.67 13.29 3.36
C LYS A 653 7.04 12.67 3.17
N ASN A 654 7.86 12.64 4.22
CA ASN A 654 9.23 12.11 4.21
C ASN A 654 10.11 12.78 3.14
N ASP A 655 10.14 14.11 3.13
CA ASP A 655 10.86 14.94 2.15
C ASP A 655 10.44 14.74 0.68
N MET A 656 9.28 14.09 0.46
CA MET A 656 8.67 13.94 -0.85
C MET A 656 7.44 14.84 -0.96
N MET A 657 7.49 15.80 -1.88
CA MET A 657 6.33 16.60 -2.22
C MET A 657 5.41 15.84 -3.17
N ARG A 658 4.13 15.78 -2.83
CA ARG A 658 3.10 15.16 -3.66
C ARG A 658 1.79 15.92 -3.55
N ILE A 659 0.89 15.67 -4.49
CA ILE A 659 -0.51 16.07 -4.38
C ILE A 659 -1.32 14.79 -4.12
N PRO A 660 -1.84 14.60 -2.89
CA PRO A 660 -2.44 13.33 -2.49
C PRO A 660 -3.71 13.04 -3.31
N TYR A 661 -4.53 14.06 -3.56
CA TYR A 661 -5.72 13.98 -4.40
C TYR A 661 -6.05 15.38 -4.97
N ILE A 662 -6.91 15.41 -5.99
CA ILE A 662 -7.47 16.63 -6.58
C ILE A 662 -8.97 16.41 -6.70
N TYR A 663 -9.75 17.35 -6.19
CA TYR A 663 -11.20 17.34 -6.42
C TYR A 663 -11.48 17.72 -7.88
N ASP A 664 -12.00 16.76 -8.65
CA ASP A 664 -12.39 16.92 -10.06
C ASP A 664 -13.93 16.90 -10.18
N GLY A 665 -14.61 17.65 -9.32
CA GLY A 665 -16.08 17.71 -9.30
C GLY A 665 -16.68 18.18 -10.63
N ASN A 666 -17.96 17.86 -10.84
CA ASN A 666 -18.66 18.11 -12.11
C ASN A 666 -18.78 19.59 -12.51
N LYS A 667 -18.64 20.53 -11.57
CA LYS A 667 -18.71 21.97 -11.88
C LYS A 667 -17.44 22.41 -12.61
N GLU A 668 -17.61 23.24 -13.64
CA GLU A 668 -16.48 23.93 -14.29
C GLU A 668 -15.90 24.99 -13.35
N THR A 669 -15.17 24.54 -12.33
CA THR A 669 -14.47 25.45 -11.42
C THR A 669 -13.25 25.99 -12.15
N SER A 670 -13.32 27.27 -12.54
CA SER A 670 -12.20 27.95 -13.19
C SER A 670 -11.15 28.40 -12.18
N LYS A 671 -11.46 28.45 -10.88
CA LYS A 671 -10.61 28.98 -9.82
C LYS A 671 -9.96 27.89 -8.99
N TYR A 672 -8.70 28.07 -8.63
CA TYR A 672 -7.98 27.16 -7.75
C TYR A 672 -6.88 27.85 -6.94
N LEU A 673 -6.53 27.26 -5.80
CA LEU A 673 -5.44 27.71 -4.92
C LEU A 673 -4.60 26.54 -4.44
N PHE A 674 -3.49 26.86 -3.77
CA PHE A 674 -2.54 25.89 -3.27
C PHE A 674 -2.38 26.02 -1.76
N LEU A 675 -2.49 24.90 -1.04
CA LEU A 675 -2.16 24.82 0.38
C LEU A 675 -0.94 23.91 0.56
N PHE A 676 -0.06 24.25 1.49
CA PHE A 676 1.02 23.40 1.96
C PHE A 676 0.51 22.55 3.12
N HIS A 677 0.81 21.25 3.12
CA HIS A 677 0.45 20.34 4.19
C HIS A 677 1.68 19.58 4.71
N GLU A 678 2.00 19.77 5.98
CA GLU A 678 3.12 19.13 6.65
C GLU A 678 2.78 18.90 8.13
N TYR A 679 3.06 17.70 8.66
CA TYR A 679 2.76 17.31 10.05
C TYR A 679 1.34 17.67 10.54
N ASN A 680 0.32 17.37 9.71
CA ASN A 680 -1.09 17.67 9.98
C ASN A 680 -1.43 19.17 10.08
N HIS A 681 -0.56 20.05 9.57
CA HIS A 681 -0.76 21.49 9.53
C HIS A 681 -0.94 21.97 8.08
N TYR A 682 -1.91 22.86 7.86
CA TYR A 682 -2.19 23.45 6.55
C TYR A 682 -1.83 24.94 6.55
N GLU A 683 -1.11 25.37 5.52
CA GLU A 683 -0.71 26.77 5.32
C GLU A 683 -1.01 27.22 3.88
N LEU A 684 -1.25 28.51 3.68
CA LEU A 684 -1.54 29.06 2.35
C LEU A 684 -0.25 29.23 1.56
N ILE A 685 -0.20 28.74 0.32
CA ILE A 685 0.91 29.03 -0.61
C ILE A 685 0.55 30.24 -1.47
N THR A 686 1.49 31.17 -1.59
CA THR A 686 1.37 32.37 -2.41
C THR A 686 2.55 32.50 -3.36
N PHE A 687 2.35 33.24 -4.45
CA PHE A 687 3.37 33.44 -5.48
C PHE A 687 3.45 34.91 -5.87
N ASP A 688 4.64 35.47 -5.89
CA ASP A 688 4.88 36.83 -6.35
C ASP A 688 5.07 36.85 -7.88
N TYR A 689 4.17 37.57 -8.55
CA TYR A 689 4.20 37.79 -9.98
C TYR A 689 4.59 39.23 -10.30
N ILE A 690 5.06 39.47 -11.53
CA ILE A 690 5.38 40.81 -12.01
C ILE A 690 4.36 41.17 -13.09
N PHE A 691 3.45 42.08 -12.76
CA PHE A 691 2.44 42.57 -13.69
C PHE A 691 2.64 44.05 -13.94
N ASN A 692 2.87 44.44 -15.20
CA ASN A 692 3.20 45.82 -15.58
C ASN A 692 4.34 46.41 -14.72
N SER A 693 5.40 45.62 -14.52
CA SER A 693 6.58 45.97 -13.69
C SER A 693 6.29 46.17 -12.19
N LYS A 694 5.10 45.81 -11.71
CA LYS A 694 4.75 45.85 -10.29
C LYS A 694 4.66 44.44 -9.72
N PRO A 695 5.24 44.18 -8.53
CA PRO A 695 5.04 42.91 -7.86
C PRO A 695 3.57 42.78 -7.43
N VAL A 696 2.99 41.61 -7.66
CA VAL A 696 1.62 41.26 -7.26
C VAL A 696 1.65 39.86 -6.70
N THR A 697 1.33 39.71 -5.42
CA THR A 697 1.16 38.42 -4.78
C THR A 697 -0.15 37.77 -5.24
N LYS A 698 -0.07 36.49 -5.60
CA LYS A 698 -1.16 35.68 -6.15
C LYS A 698 -1.43 34.51 -5.24
N VAL A 699 -2.71 34.39 -4.85
CA VAL A 699 -3.20 33.36 -3.92
C VAL A 699 -4.22 32.41 -4.58
N ILE A 700 -5.00 32.93 -5.54
CA ILE A 700 -5.97 32.17 -6.34
C ILE A 700 -5.68 32.39 -7.83
N PHE A 701 -5.68 31.30 -8.59
CA PHE A 701 -5.47 31.24 -10.03
C PHE A 701 -6.77 30.98 -10.75
N LYS A 702 -6.83 31.37 -12.03
CA LYS A 702 -7.98 31.14 -12.90
C LYS A 702 -7.55 30.52 -14.21
N ASN A 703 -8.25 29.47 -14.65
CA ASN A 703 -8.07 28.89 -15.97
C ASN A 703 -8.15 29.99 -17.05
N ASN A 704 -7.11 30.11 -17.87
CA ASN A 704 -6.94 31.06 -18.98
C ASN A 704 -6.51 32.49 -18.65
N TYR A 705 -6.36 32.89 -17.38
CA TYR A 705 -5.89 34.25 -17.06
C TYR A 705 -4.46 34.26 -16.53
N LEU A 706 -4.21 33.48 -15.47
CA LEU A 706 -2.91 33.38 -14.83
C LEU A 706 -2.62 31.92 -14.55
N THR A 707 -1.50 31.43 -15.08
CA THR A 707 -1.09 30.04 -14.91
C THR A 707 -0.08 29.97 -13.75
N PRO A 708 -0.18 28.97 -12.85
CA PRO A 708 0.80 28.77 -11.79
C PRO A 708 2.19 28.49 -12.37
N PRO A 709 3.26 28.61 -11.56
CA PRO A 709 4.61 28.33 -12.02
C PRO A 709 4.74 26.93 -12.61
N PHE A 710 5.60 26.77 -13.63
CA PHE A 710 5.71 25.51 -14.39
C PHE A 710 6.04 24.29 -13.51
N TYR A 711 6.82 24.47 -12.43
CA TYR A 711 7.11 23.39 -11.50
C TYR A 711 5.89 22.90 -10.73
N ILE A 712 4.94 23.77 -10.41
CA ILE A 712 3.66 23.38 -9.79
C ILE A 712 2.80 22.60 -10.79
N ILE A 713 2.73 23.04 -12.05
CA ILE A 713 2.02 22.31 -13.12
C ILE A 713 2.58 20.90 -13.28
N PHE A 714 3.92 20.78 -13.29
CA PHE A 714 4.58 19.49 -13.40
C PHE A 714 4.34 18.60 -12.17
N LEU A 715 4.31 19.17 -10.95
CA LEU A 715 3.96 18.43 -9.74
C LEU A 715 2.54 17.85 -9.81
N ILE A 716 1.56 18.63 -10.28
CA ILE A 716 0.17 18.19 -10.53
C ILE A 716 0.15 17.01 -11.52
N PHE A 717 0.83 17.18 -12.66
CA PHE A 717 0.92 16.15 -13.68
C PHE A 717 1.50 14.85 -13.13
N ALA A 718 2.65 14.94 -12.46
CA ALA A 718 3.41 13.79 -12.01
C ALA A 718 2.78 13.08 -10.80
N SER A 719 2.14 13.83 -9.89
CA SER A 719 1.51 13.28 -8.70
C SER A 719 0.14 12.65 -8.97
N ASN A 720 -0.62 13.22 -9.91
CA ASN A 720 -2.05 12.92 -10.07
C ASN A 720 -2.40 12.49 -11.51
N TYR A 721 -2.23 13.38 -12.51
CA TYR A 721 -2.72 13.13 -13.87
C TYR A 721 -2.15 11.85 -14.51
N ILE A 722 -0.85 11.58 -14.32
CA ILE A 722 -0.21 10.39 -14.91
C ILE A 722 -0.79 9.08 -14.39
N LYS A 723 -1.32 9.07 -13.15
CA LYS A 723 -1.90 7.90 -12.49
C LYS A 723 -3.32 7.57 -12.96
N ILE A 724 -3.97 8.48 -13.68
CA ILE A 724 -5.29 8.23 -14.25
C ILE A 724 -5.14 7.21 -15.39
N ILE A 725 -5.67 6.01 -15.18
CA ILE A 725 -5.56 4.90 -16.14
C ILE A 725 -6.62 5.04 -17.24
N ASP A 726 -7.84 5.42 -16.86
CA ASP A 726 -8.96 5.53 -17.79
C ASP A 726 -8.83 6.78 -18.69
N ALA A 727 -9.06 6.58 -19.98
CA ALA A 727 -8.93 7.64 -20.97
C ALA A 727 -10.06 8.68 -20.90
N ASN A 728 -11.26 8.27 -20.49
CA ASN A 728 -12.38 9.18 -20.29
C ASN A 728 -12.15 10.05 -19.05
N ASP A 729 -11.64 9.49 -17.96
CA ASP A 729 -11.26 10.27 -16.78
C ASP A 729 -10.19 11.32 -17.12
N LYS A 730 -9.16 10.95 -17.91
CA LYS A 730 -8.17 11.92 -18.42
C LYS A 730 -8.77 13.00 -19.31
N LYS A 731 -9.84 12.69 -20.05
CA LYS A 731 -10.59 13.64 -20.88
C LYS A 731 -11.48 14.54 -20.02
N ASN A 732 -11.95 14.05 -18.89
CA ASN A 732 -12.78 14.80 -17.96
C ASN A 732 -11.97 15.69 -17.01
N PHE A 733 -10.66 15.41 -16.83
CA PHE A 733 -9.77 16.24 -16.02
C PHE A 733 -9.71 17.70 -16.50
N LYS A 734 -10.36 18.60 -15.77
CA LYS A 734 -10.55 20.00 -16.20
C LYS A 734 -9.37 20.91 -15.85
N LEU A 735 -8.70 20.63 -14.74
CA LEU A 735 -7.62 21.48 -14.23
C LEU A 735 -6.44 21.51 -15.21
N LEU A 736 -6.14 22.69 -15.78
CA LEU A 736 -5.00 22.87 -16.69
C LEU A 736 -4.92 21.83 -17.82
N GLN A 737 -6.08 21.38 -18.32
CA GLN A 737 -6.21 20.22 -19.22
C GLN A 737 -5.22 20.25 -20.40
N ASN A 738 -5.06 21.41 -21.04
CA ASN A 738 -4.14 21.61 -22.16
C ASN A 738 -2.69 21.30 -21.79
N PHE A 739 -2.24 21.71 -20.60
CA PHE A 739 -0.90 21.38 -20.11
C PHE A 739 -0.78 19.90 -19.75
N MET A 740 -1.79 19.33 -19.08
CA MET A 740 -1.76 17.93 -18.66
C MET A 740 -1.66 16.98 -19.85
N LYS A 741 -2.47 17.22 -20.90
CA LYS A 741 -2.43 16.46 -22.14
C LYS A 741 -1.05 16.56 -22.82
N ALA A 742 -0.53 17.78 -22.98
CA ALA A 742 0.78 18.01 -23.59
C ALA A 742 1.91 17.31 -22.82
N LEU A 743 1.92 17.43 -21.48
CA LEU A 743 2.89 16.76 -20.63
C LEU A 743 2.80 15.24 -20.74
N PHE A 744 1.59 14.67 -20.80
CA PHE A 744 1.41 13.23 -20.95
C PHE A 744 1.93 12.70 -22.29
N GLU A 745 1.66 13.40 -23.39
CA GLU A 745 2.18 13.05 -24.72
C GLU A 745 3.72 13.07 -24.73
N ILE A 746 4.32 14.09 -24.12
CA ILE A 746 5.78 14.21 -24.00
C ILE A 746 6.37 13.11 -23.13
N TYR A 747 5.76 12.84 -21.98
CA TYR A 747 6.18 11.76 -21.09
C TYR A 747 6.22 10.41 -21.83
N ASN A 748 5.14 10.05 -22.53
CA ASN A 748 5.08 8.81 -23.31
C ASN A 748 6.18 8.75 -24.37
N LYS A 749 6.46 9.89 -25.03
CA LYS A 749 7.52 10.00 -26.04
C LYS A 749 8.91 9.78 -25.43
N ILE A 750 9.17 10.34 -24.24
CA ILE A 750 10.41 10.14 -23.49
C ILE A 750 10.53 8.67 -23.05
N GLU A 751 9.45 8.09 -22.52
CA GLU A 751 9.40 6.71 -22.05
C GLU A 751 9.67 5.71 -23.18
N ILE A 752 9.05 5.89 -24.35
CA ILE A 752 9.31 5.07 -25.54
C ILE A 752 10.79 5.17 -25.94
N LYS A 753 11.35 6.38 -26.01
CA LYS A 753 12.78 6.58 -26.33
C LYS A 753 13.69 5.91 -25.31
N ALA A 754 13.33 5.93 -24.02
CA ALA A 754 14.09 5.28 -22.95
C ALA A 754 14.04 3.73 -23.06
N LYS A 755 12.91 3.17 -23.52
CA LYS A 755 12.69 1.72 -23.64
C LYS A 755 13.28 1.10 -24.91
N THR A 756 13.42 1.84 -26.00
CA THR A 756 13.96 1.32 -27.28
C THR A 756 15.44 0.93 -27.14
N LYS A 757 15.67 -0.31 -26.69
CA LYS A 757 16.97 -0.97 -26.53
C LYS A 757 17.50 -1.46 -27.89
N GLY A 758 18.26 -0.63 -28.60
CA GLY A 758 19.01 -1.08 -29.78
C GLY A 758 20.17 -0.14 -30.10
N ARG A 759 21.42 -0.65 -30.01
CA ARG A 759 22.76 -0.13 -30.43
C ARG A 759 23.11 1.37 -30.28
N ILE A 760 22.19 2.24 -29.90
CA ILE A 760 22.36 3.69 -29.73
C ILE A 760 22.12 4.05 -28.26
N LEU A 761 22.71 3.29 -27.34
CA LEU A 761 22.60 3.53 -25.89
C LEU A 761 23.16 4.90 -25.49
N THR A 762 24.06 5.48 -26.28
CA THR A 762 24.67 6.79 -26.00
C THR A 762 23.73 7.97 -26.22
N LYS A 763 22.78 7.90 -27.17
CA LYS A 763 21.90 9.06 -27.50
C LYS A 763 20.69 9.20 -26.56
N ASN A 764 20.32 8.17 -25.80
CA ASN A 764 19.11 8.18 -24.94
C ASN A 764 19.40 8.26 -23.44
N LYS A 765 20.65 8.54 -23.02
CA LYS A 765 21.05 8.57 -21.60
C LYS A 765 20.19 9.54 -20.77
N GLU A 766 19.90 10.73 -21.28
CA GLU A 766 19.06 11.72 -20.59
C GLU A 766 17.62 11.21 -20.37
N ASN A 767 17.02 10.53 -21.36
CA ASN A 767 15.66 9.99 -21.25
C ASN A 767 15.58 8.85 -20.24
N VAL A 768 16.59 7.97 -20.21
CA VAL A 768 16.68 6.89 -19.20
C VAL A 768 16.85 7.48 -17.80
N GLN A 769 17.73 8.48 -17.65
CA GLN A 769 17.91 9.18 -16.37
C GLN A 769 16.63 9.89 -15.94
N PHE A 770 15.90 10.52 -16.87
CA PHE A 770 14.60 11.13 -16.61
C PHE A 770 13.63 10.11 -16.04
N ILE A 771 13.42 8.96 -16.69
CA ILE A 771 12.47 7.94 -16.21
C ILE A 771 12.87 7.40 -14.83
N ASN A 772 14.17 7.16 -14.60
CA ASN A 772 14.65 6.70 -13.30
C ASN A 772 14.38 7.72 -12.18
N LEU A 773 14.65 9.01 -12.45
CA LEU A 773 14.35 10.09 -11.50
C LEU A 773 12.85 10.25 -11.30
N PHE A 774 12.07 10.27 -12.39
CA PHE A 774 10.62 10.39 -12.34
C PHE A 774 10.01 9.29 -11.47
N ASN A 775 10.45 8.04 -11.67
CA ASN A 775 9.97 6.91 -10.89
C ASN A 775 10.39 7.02 -9.42
N ARG A 776 11.61 7.52 -9.14
CA ARG A 776 12.09 7.75 -7.78
C ARG A 776 11.28 8.84 -7.06
N PHE A 777 10.94 9.92 -7.74
CA PHE A 777 10.21 11.05 -7.15
C PHE A 777 8.71 10.79 -7.01
N PHE A 778 8.08 10.05 -7.95
CA PHE A 778 6.60 10.00 -8.04
C PHE A 778 5.98 8.61 -8.13
N LEU A 779 6.72 7.58 -8.55
CA LEU A 779 6.18 6.22 -8.77
C LEU A 779 6.75 5.16 -7.83
N GLN A 780 7.44 5.54 -6.76
CA GLN A 780 7.64 4.59 -5.67
C GLN A 780 6.24 4.17 -5.20
N PRO A 781 5.90 2.87 -5.25
CA PRO A 781 4.68 2.42 -4.61
C PRO A 781 4.81 2.92 -3.19
N THR A 782 3.86 3.73 -2.73
CA THR A 782 3.74 4.06 -1.32
C THR A 782 3.76 2.72 -0.61
N ILE A 783 4.92 2.35 -0.05
CA ILE A 783 5.04 1.16 0.77
C ILE A 783 3.97 1.35 1.82
N GLN A 784 3.06 0.38 1.86
CA GLN A 784 1.90 0.35 2.73
C GLN A 784 2.29 0.85 4.12
N GLY A 785 1.67 1.94 4.56
CA GLY A 785 1.99 2.60 5.82
C GLY A 785 1.36 3.99 5.89
N GLY A 786 0.09 4.06 6.31
CA GLY A 786 -0.55 5.27 6.79
C GLY A 786 -1.37 6.06 5.78
N SER A 787 -2.70 5.91 5.94
CA SER A 787 -3.79 6.78 5.51
C SER A 787 -3.98 6.97 3.99
N LEU A 788 -4.51 5.93 3.32
CA LEU A 788 -5.71 6.21 2.55
C LEU A 788 -6.83 6.29 3.58
N SER A 789 -7.53 7.41 3.64
CA SER A 789 -8.70 7.53 4.50
C SER A 789 -9.65 6.37 4.18
N PRO A 790 -10.25 5.67 5.17
CA PRO A 790 -11.18 4.55 4.94
C PRO A 790 -12.28 4.85 3.91
N TYR A 791 -12.58 6.14 3.69
CA TYR A 791 -13.55 6.64 2.73
C TYR A 791 -13.11 6.52 1.25
N GLU A 792 -11.83 6.70 0.92
CA GLU A 792 -11.36 6.64 -0.48
C GLU A 792 -11.38 5.21 -1.04
N TYR A 793 -11.19 4.20 -0.18
CA TYR A 793 -11.23 2.80 -0.62
C TYR A 793 -12.64 2.31 -0.97
N ARG A 794 -13.70 2.97 -0.47
CA ARG A 794 -15.10 2.57 -0.72
C ARG A 794 -15.83 3.42 -1.77
N MET A 795 -15.47 4.69 -1.97
CA MET A 795 -16.11 5.56 -2.98
C MET A 795 -15.97 5.06 -4.43
N ASN A 796 -14.99 4.20 -4.73
CA ASN A 796 -14.78 3.63 -6.08
C ASN A 796 -15.03 2.11 -6.18
N ASN A 797 -15.77 1.50 -5.24
CA ASN A 797 -16.07 0.06 -5.33
C ASN A 797 -17.44 -0.28 -4.74
N PRO A 798 -18.49 -0.51 -5.58
CA PRO A 798 -19.85 -0.69 -5.09
C PRO A 798 -20.15 -2.16 -4.79
N TYR A 799 -19.59 -2.76 -3.73
CA TYR A 799 -20.15 -3.99 -3.12
C TYR A 799 -19.72 -4.12 -1.65
N GLN A 800 -20.67 -3.93 -0.72
CA GLN A 800 -20.54 -4.26 0.71
C GLN A 800 -21.10 -5.66 1.03
N ASN A 801 -20.36 -6.37 1.90
CA ASN A 801 -20.75 -7.29 2.97
C ASN A 801 -21.84 -8.38 2.78
N GLN A 802 -21.38 -9.64 2.67
CA GLN A 802 -22.01 -10.84 3.26
C GLN A 802 -20.90 -11.81 3.75
N PRO A 803 -21.12 -12.61 4.81
CA PRO A 803 -20.14 -13.56 5.34
C PRO A 803 -20.14 -14.90 4.59
N GLN A 804 -18.94 -15.46 4.40
CA GLN A 804 -18.64 -16.84 3.94
C GLN A 804 -18.90 -17.20 2.46
N TYR A 805 -17.89 -17.89 1.89
CA TYR A 805 -17.84 -18.60 0.60
C TYR A 805 -17.84 -17.76 -0.70
N MET A 806 -16.63 -17.51 -1.22
CA MET A 806 -16.39 -17.06 -2.59
C MET A 806 -16.26 -18.25 -3.56
N PRO A 807 -17.17 -18.44 -4.54
CA PRO A 807 -16.85 -19.20 -5.75
C PRO A 807 -16.03 -18.33 -6.71
N ARG A 808 -14.96 -18.92 -7.25
CA ARG A 808 -14.03 -18.27 -8.19
C ARG A 808 -14.75 -17.86 -9.48
N PHE A 809 -14.78 -16.56 -9.78
CA PHE A 809 -14.91 -16.06 -11.14
C PHE A 809 -13.54 -15.62 -11.68
N ILE A 810 -13.06 -16.38 -12.66
CA ILE A 810 -11.87 -16.11 -13.46
C ILE A 810 -12.17 -14.88 -14.34
N LYS A 811 -11.60 -13.72 -14.02
CA LYS A 811 -11.42 -12.62 -14.99
C LYS A 811 -10.09 -12.85 -15.72
N LYS A 812 -10.18 -13.24 -16.99
CA LYS A 812 -9.08 -13.18 -17.96
C LYS A 812 -9.02 -11.76 -18.50
N ASN A 813 -7.85 -11.12 -18.42
CA ASN A 813 -7.34 -10.19 -19.43
C ASN A 813 -5.82 -10.02 -19.28
N SER A 814 -5.15 -10.02 -20.44
CA SER A 814 -3.87 -9.38 -20.78
C SER A 814 -2.76 -9.37 -19.73
N SER A 815 -1.75 -10.21 -19.99
CA SER A 815 -0.33 -10.05 -19.60
C SER A 815 0.07 -8.57 -19.48
N THR A 816 0.57 -8.08 -18.35
CA THR A 816 1.89 -8.42 -17.77
C THR A 816 1.98 -7.84 -16.34
N ASN A 817 2.77 -8.52 -15.49
CA ASN A 817 3.05 -8.27 -14.07
C ASN A 817 2.02 -8.81 -13.08
N PHE A 818 2.02 -10.14 -12.94
CA PHE A 818 1.70 -10.78 -11.67
C PHE A 818 2.77 -10.38 -10.65
N ASP A 819 2.58 -9.27 -9.93
CA ASP A 819 3.20 -9.16 -8.62
C ASP A 819 2.45 -10.13 -7.71
N THR A 820 3.02 -11.32 -7.52
CA THR A 820 2.63 -12.15 -6.38
C THR A 820 2.82 -11.29 -5.13
N PRO A 821 1.81 -11.21 -4.23
CA PRO A 821 1.96 -10.47 -2.98
C PRO A 821 3.25 -10.91 -2.29
N GLN A 822 4.02 -9.94 -1.82
CA GLN A 822 5.30 -10.21 -1.17
C GLN A 822 5.03 -10.98 0.11
N SER A 823 5.52 -12.22 0.18
CA SER A 823 5.40 -13.04 1.39
C SER A 823 6.35 -12.52 2.47
N ASN A 824 5.94 -12.60 3.73
CA ASN A 824 6.75 -12.26 4.90
C ASN A 824 7.49 -13.48 5.50
N ILE A 825 7.43 -14.63 4.83
CA ILE A 825 8.17 -15.85 5.16
C ILE A 825 9.16 -16.23 4.05
N SER A 826 10.16 -17.05 4.38
CA SER A 826 11.24 -17.46 3.47
C SER A 826 11.75 -18.85 3.80
N TYR A 827 12.38 -19.49 2.81
CA TYR A 827 13.17 -20.69 3.06
C TYR A 827 14.53 -20.31 3.64
N TYR A 828 15.01 -21.08 4.61
CA TYR A 828 16.33 -20.96 5.20
C TYR A 828 17.09 -22.27 5.02
N ILE A 829 18.33 -22.17 4.56
CA ILE A 829 19.26 -23.29 4.43
C ILE A 829 20.62 -22.93 5.02
N THR A 830 21.35 -23.96 5.41
CA THR A 830 22.77 -23.87 5.75
C THR A 830 23.56 -24.72 4.78
N ILE A 831 24.64 -24.16 4.23
CA ILE A 831 25.56 -24.88 3.34
C ILE A 831 26.96 -24.85 3.93
N ASP A 832 27.70 -25.94 3.74
CA ASP A 832 29.11 -26.02 4.10
C ASP A 832 29.94 -25.76 2.84
N MET A 833 30.78 -24.73 2.87
CA MET A 833 31.55 -24.30 1.72
C MET A 833 33.05 -24.31 2.03
N TYR A 834 33.79 -25.04 1.19
CA TYR A 834 35.24 -24.97 1.19
C TYR A 834 35.67 -23.98 0.12
N ILE A 835 36.46 -22.99 0.54
CA ILE A 835 36.91 -21.90 -0.30
C ILE A 835 38.38 -21.63 -0.03
N GLN A 836 39.08 -21.17 -1.06
CA GLN A 836 40.50 -20.84 -0.98
C GLN A 836 40.73 -19.40 -1.42
N LYS A 837 41.60 -18.67 -0.74
CA LYS A 837 41.90 -17.27 -1.10
C LYS A 837 42.44 -17.19 -2.54
N GLY A 838 41.89 -16.29 -3.35
CA GLY A 838 42.24 -16.12 -4.76
C GLY A 838 41.04 -16.17 -5.71
N THR A 839 41.29 -16.02 -7.01
CA THR A 839 40.25 -16.03 -8.05
C THR A 839 40.14 -17.37 -8.79
N SER A 840 41.04 -18.31 -8.54
CA SER A 840 41.05 -19.63 -9.16
C SER A 840 41.78 -20.65 -8.28
N LEU A 841 41.53 -21.93 -8.55
CA LEU A 841 42.23 -23.06 -7.93
C LEU A 841 43.30 -23.58 -8.89
N SER A 842 44.52 -23.78 -8.40
CA SER A 842 45.57 -24.47 -9.14
C SER A 842 45.22 -25.95 -9.38
N ARG A 843 45.83 -26.59 -10.39
CA ARG A 843 45.60 -28.03 -10.67
C ARG A 843 45.89 -28.91 -9.45
N ASN A 844 46.94 -28.58 -8.69
CA ASN A 844 47.30 -29.32 -7.48
C ASN A 844 46.25 -29.16 -6.39
N GLU A 845 45.70 -27.96 -6.22
CA GLU A 845 44.59 -27.71 -5.30
C GLU A 845 43.33 -28.45 -5.73
N VAL A 846 42.96 -28.42 -7.01
CA VAL A 846 41.82 -29.19 -7.55
C VAL A 846 41.97 -30.69 -7.28
N SER A 847 43.18 -31.23 -7.39
CA SER A 847 43.47 -32.64 -7.05
C SER A 847 43.29 -32.91 -5.55
N ASN A 848 43.91 -32.08 -4.71
CA ASN A 848 43.82 -32.19 -3.24
C ASN A 848 42.39 -31.98 -2.72
N LEU A 849 41.59 -31.20 -3.42
CA LEU A 849 40.19 -30.96 -3.08
C LEU A 849 39.37 -32.23 -3.15
N LYS A 850 39.60 -33.15 -4.10
CA LYS A 850 38.88 -34.43 -4.11
C LYS A 850 39.04 -35.20 -2.80
N CYS A 851 40.24 -35.18 -2.23
CA CYS A 851 40.53 -35.82 -0.93
C CYS A 851 39.85 -35.06 0.22
N ARG A 852 39.96 -33.72 0.25
CA ARG A 852 39.31 -32.89 1.29
C ARG A 852 37.79 -33.06 1.26
N LYS A 853 37.16 -33.00 0.08
CA LYS A 853 35.71 -33.22 -0.12
C LYS A 853 35.25 -34.54 0.50
N ARG A 854 35.96 -35.65 0.20
CA ARG A 854 35.68 -36.98 0.78
C ARG A 854 35.82 -36.99 2.30
N TRP A 855 36.92 -36.45 2.83
CA TRP A 855 37.16 -36.38 4.26
C TRP A 855 36.08 -35.57 5.00
N ASN A 856 35.60 -34.49 4.40
CA ASN A 856 34.57 -33.66 4.98
C ASN A 856 33.21 -34.34 4.95
N ALA A 857 32.87 -35.01 3.85
CA ALA A 857 31.69 -35.85 3.80
C ALA A 857 31.73 -36.93 4.89
N ILE A 858 32.88 -37.59 5.09
CA ILE A 858 33.06 -38.57 6.18
C ILE A 858 32.87 -37.93 7.55
N ARG A 859 33.50 -36.79 7.83
CA ARG A 859 33.37 -36.10 9.12
C ARG A 859 31.94 -35.64 9.39
N LYS A 860 31.23 -35.16 8.37
CA LYS A 860 29.83 -34.77 8.45
C LYS A 860 28.94 -35.98 8.72
N SER A 861 29.08 -37.06 7.95
CA SER A 861 28.36 -38.32 8.19
C SER A 861 28.66 -38.90 9.57
N TYR A 862 29.90 -38.80 10.06
CA TYR A 862 30.28 -39.24 11.39
C TYR A 862 29.66 -38.38 12.49
N ALA A 863 29.63 -37.06 12.32
CA ALA A 863 28.96 -36.15 13.24
C ALA A 863 27.44 -36.44 13.29
N ASP A 864 26.81 -36.61 12.12
CA ASP A 864 25.40 -37.00 11.99
C ASP A 864 25.13 -38.33 12.70
N LEU A 865 25.95 -39.36 12.47
CA LEU A 865 25.85 -40.67 13.13
C LEU A 865 25.94 -40.57 14.66
N ARG A 866 26.68 -39.59 15.18
CA ARG A 866 26.90 -39.36 16.62
C ARG A 866 25.92 -38.35 17.23
N GLY A 867 25.02 -37.76 16.44
CA GLY A 867 24.14 -36.66 16.87
C GLY A 867 24.91 -35.39 17.24
N LEU A 868 26.12 -35.19 16.70
CA LEU A 868 26.95 -34.03 16.94
C LEU A 868 26.77 -33.00 15.82
N THR A 869 26.87 -31.72 16.15
CA THR A 869 26.92 -30.66 15.15
C THR A 869 28.26 -30.68 14.42
N TYR A 870 28.25 -30.90 13.11
CA TYR A 870 29.44 -30.76 12.29
C TYR A 870 29.83 -29.28 12.15
N VAL A 871 31.08 -28.96 12.47
CA VAL A 871 31.65 -27.62 12.31
C VAL A 871 32.92 -27.71 11.46
N ILE A 872 32.98 -26.92 10.39
CA ILE A 872 34.18 -26.82 9.55
C ILE A 872 35.29 -26.16 10.38
N LYS A 873 36.42 -26.85 10.56
CA LYS A 873 37.58 -26.28 11.25
C LYS A 873 38.19 -25.15 10.41
N PRO A 874 38.53 -23.99 11.02
CA PRO A 874 39.21 -22.92 10.31
C PRO A 874 40.58 -23.37 9.77
N ASP A 875 40.90 -23.00 8.54
CA ASP A 875 42.21 -23.26 7.91
C ASP A 875 43.14 -22.06 8.13
N TYR A 876 43.98 -22.16 9.16
CA TYR A 876 44.94 -21.11 9.52
C TYR A 876 46.20 -21.10 8.65
N ASN A 877 46.40 -22.09 7.77
CA ASN A 877 47.63 -22.23 6.99
C ASN A 877 47.80 -21.11 5.94
N ASN A 878 46.73 -20.39 5.62
CA ASN A 878 46.71 -19.28 4.66
C ASN A 878 46.74 -17.89 5.31
N LEU A 879 46.90 -17.81 6.64
CA LEU A 879 47.21 -16.53 7.27
C LEU A 879 48.61 -16.11 6.80
N PRO A 880 48.81 -14.83 6.38
CA PRO A 880 50.15 -14.35 6.10
C PRO A 880 51.00 -14.61 7.34
N SER A 881 52.01 -15.48 7.22
CA SER A 881 52.94 -15.71 8.32
C SER A 881 53.47 -14.33 8.67
N THR A 882 53.15 -13.82 9.85
CA THR A 882 53.78 -12.63 10.41
C THR A 882 55.23 -12.99 10.69
N LYS A 883 56.04 -13.07 9.62
CA LYS A 883 57.48 -13.00 9.73
C LYS A 883 57.75 -11.66 10.35
N THR A 884 58.05 -11.69 11.64
CA THR A 884 58.53 -10.55 12.41
C THR A 884 59.77 -10.04 11.70
N GLU A 885 59.62 -8.99 10.88
CA GLU A 885 60.74 -8.24 10.32
C GLU A 885 61.41 -7.46 11.45
N ASN A 886 62.16 -8.16 12.29
CA ASN A 886 63.11 -7.59 13.24
C ASN A 886 64.48 -8.25 13.01
N SER A 887 65.12 -7.93 11.88
CA SER A 887 66.57 -7.64 11.87
C SER A 887 66.96 -7.11 10.49
N LYS A 888 67.36 -5.84 10.44
CA LYS A 888 68.39 -5.23 9.59
C LYS A 888 68.14 -3.73 9.51
N ASN A 889 68.60 -3.01 10.53
CA ASN A 889 69.22 -1.69 10.36
C ASN A 889 69.90 -1.24 11.66
N SER A 890 71.18 -1.59 11.81
CA SER A 890 72.13 -0.72 12.49
C SER A 890 73.39 -0.65 11.64
N LYS A 891 73.52 0.45 10.88
CA LYS A 891 74.79 0.92 10.31
C LYS A 891 75.20 2.12 11.16
N SER A 892 75.91 1.89 12.27
CA SER A 892 76.67 2.94 12.93
C SER A 892 78.03 3.08 12.24
N LYS A 893 78.24 4.21 11.57
CA LYS A 893 79.59 4.71 11.29
C LYS A 893 80.06 5.46 12.54
N THR A 894 81.08 4.95 13.22
CA THR A 894 81.97 5.77 14.03
C THR A 894 83.38 5.18 14.04
N GLN A 895 84.33 6.08 14.19
CA GLN A 895 85.72 5.97 13.79
C GLN A 895 86.57 4.98 14.62
N LYS A 896 87.60 4.49 13.93
CA LYS A 896 88.96 4.19 14.40
C LYS A 896 89.29 4.65 15.83
N GLY A 897 89.78 3.72 16.65
CA GLY A 897 90.64 4.03 17.79
C GLY A 897 90.86 2.87 18.76
N GLY A 898 92.05 2.26 18.70
CA GLY A 898 92.83 1.90 19.89
C GLY A 898 92.38 0.75 20.80
N LEU A 899 93.11 -0.37 20.68
CA LEU A 899 93.70 -1.20 21.74
C LEU A 899 92.99 -1.47 23.10
N ARG A 900 93.03 -2.77 23.41
CA ARG A 900 93.37 -3.42 24.72
C ARG A 900 92.28 -3.62 25.81
N LEU A 901 91.87 -4.89 25.87
CA LEU A 901 92.10 -5.87 26.98
C LEU A 901 91.29 -5.80 28.30
N GLN A 902 90.84 -7.02 28.66
CA GLN A 902 90.45 -7.58 29.98
C GLN A 902 88.98 -7.44 30.41
N ILE A 903 88.15 -8.51 30.43
CA ILE A 903 88.11 -9.76 31.26
C ILE A 903 87.27 -9.59 32.55
N LYS A 904 86.33 -10.55 32.72
CA LYS A 904 85.57 -11.00 33.92
C LYS A 904 84.35 -10.18 34.35
N LYS A 905 83.13 -10.72 34.22
CA LYS A 905 82.41 -11.74 35.06
C LYS A 905 81.92 -11.17 36.39
N SER A 906 80.61 -11.03 36.59
CA SER A 906 79.74 -12.02 37.27
C SER A 906 78.36 -11.46 37.66
N ASN A 907 77.29 -12.20 37.32
CA ASN A 907 76.07 -12.58 38.10
C ASN A 907 75.56 -11.59 39.18
N ASN A 908 74.28 -11.25 39.37
CA ASN A 908 73.10 -12.12 39.54
C ASN A 908 71.83 -11.26 39.78
N LYS A 909 70.78 -11.48 38.98
CA LYS A 909 69.44 -11.99 39.37
C LYS A 909 68.78 -11.61 40.72
N THR A 910 67.64 -10.90 40.67
CA THR A 910 66.35 -11.16 41.40
C THR A 910 65.27 -10.18 40.90
N ARG A 911 64.13 -10.54 40.29
CA ARG A 911 62.90 -11.26 40.71
C ARG A 911 61.90 -10.47 41.61
N ARG A 912 60.75 -10.16 40.99
CA ARG A 912 59.33 -10.34 41.43
C ARG A 912 58.61 -9.33 42.35
N HIS A 913 57.47 -8.90 41.78
CA HIS A 913 56.08 -8.92 42.28
C HIS A 913 55.40 -7.66 42.86
N ASN A 914 54.41 -7.20 42.07
CA ASN A 914 52.99 -6.96 42.35
C ASN A 914 52.57 -6.27 43.66
N ASN A 915 51.74 -5.22 43.51
CA ASN A 915 50.34 -5.21 43.99
C ASN A 915 49.49 -4.09 43.35
N TYR A 916 48.47 -4.49 42.59
CA TYR A 916 47.03 -4.17 42.73
C TYR A 916 46.56 -3.01 43.64
N LEU A 917 45.75 -2.08 43.08
CA LEU A 917 44.27 -1.96 43.20
C LEU A 917 43.76 -0.49 43.16
N LEU A 918 42.79 -0.30 42.26
CA LEU A 918 41.58 0.56 42.30
C LEU A 918 41.71 2.09 42.44
N SER A 919 41.36 2.79 41.35
CA SER A 919 39.99 3.29 41.11
C SER A 919 39.73 3.41 39.62
#